data_AF-A0A4Q5RIS0-F1
#
_entry.id   AF-A0A4Q5RIS0-F1
#
_cell.length_a   1.000
_cell.length_b   1.000
_cell.length_c   1.000
_cell.angle_alpha   90.00
_cell.angle_beta   90.00
_cell.angle_gamma   90.00
#
_symmetry.space_group_name_H-M   'P 1'
#
loop_
_entity.id
_entity.type
_entity.pdbx_description
1 polymer ?
#
loop_
_entity_poly.entity_id
_entity_poly.type
_entity_poly.pdbx_seq_one_letter_code
_entity_poly.pdbx_strand_id
1 'polypeptide(L)'
;MKPYLPLLILLCFGSLTSYCQQCGADILHRQRLKTDSLYAKATQLAKTELKEAVKIQKAASVLGAYYGMMATIYTIPVVVHVIHTGTAEGTGYNIPTATIQGAIDYLNSVYNGTMPGGEGVGDIGIQFALATRDPSNNPTTGIRRISLGHIPDYVSYGVRLQGANGLTDGQIKSLRWDESLYYNIYVVNRIDSKDGGPGAFVAGYAQFPGYNVHSDGTVMLASQMLTGRKTLPHEMGHALGLPHPFENADDPTSATCPVNVDCLVDGDGICDTDPITIPPFVARTGNNPCTGTPYNIYTEHNFMNYTDYTSLFTPDQRTTMLAVMTFPTRMSLASSWATAAAYPYTFSNPVASCVPVSNAIGTGGGYAGLLGVTVENRMFSSGLTATDPGYVNKATSPLHMVPLSQNASYTFSADVFALNEQQIAAYIDFNNDGAFDDATERIVYQDRIAGGGAQVARFTTSFPVPSYAVANTVLRMRVINELASIYGPYAPVINSGCYNPIYGQAEDFPVFIAGVLPASWKYFKGRKNGTEVLLQWSVATSVKNSRFDVERSVDGSSYLKIGTVQAAENVRLYNYPDQNALLPVYYYRLKQTDANGQSTYSSTIIIRNDQLTEDQSVRVTNPFSDRIDLSLEHSYLSPSTIDLMDLNGRRLLLKQLPASQKNMRINVGHLRLAPGVYMLKFRVGEVNVTKKIIKQ
;
A
#
# COMPACT_ATOMS: atom_id res chain seq x y z
N MET A 1 63.41 -45.19 -40.48
CA MET A 1 63.11 -43.82 -40.01
C MET A 1 61.63 -43.55 -40.23
N LYS A 2 60.86 -43.36 -39.15
CA LYS A 2 59.49 -42.82 -39.15
C LYS A 2 59.41 -41.85 -37.96
N PRO A 3 59.03 -40.58 -38.14
CA PRO A 3 58.93 -39.63 -37.02
C PRO A 3 57.52 -39.62 -36.41
N TYR A 4 57.50 -39.26 -35.13
CA TYR A 4 56.34 -39.08 -34.26
C TYR A 4 55.58 -37.79 -34.58
N LEU A 5 54.25 -37.80 -34.43
CA LEU A 5 53.34 -36.66 -34.56
C LEU A 5 52.81 -36.28 -33.14
N PRO A 6 52.83 -35.01 -32.71
CA PRO A 6 52.42 -34.63 -31.36
C PRO A 6 50.91 -34.39 -31.25
N LEU A 7 50.37 -34.75 -30.09
CA LEU A 7 48.97 -34.66 -29.65
C LEU A 7 48.66 -33.22 -29.21
N LEU A 8 47.66 -32.57 -29.84
CA LEU A 8 47.16 -31.25 -29.45
C LEU A 8 46.09 -31.44 -28.36
N ILE A 9 46.35 -30.94 -27.14
CA ILE A 9 45.39 -30.91 -26.04
C ILE A 9 44.44 -29.73 -26.28
N LEU A 10 43.18 -30.03 -26.60
CA LEU A 10 42.11 -29.05 -26.73
C LEU A 10 41.60 -28.67 -25.32
N LEU A 11 41.96 -27.48 -24.85
CA LEU A 11 41.38 -26.86 -23.66
C LEU A 11 39.91 -26.51 -23.96
N CYS A 12 38.97 -27.30 -23.43
CA CYS A 12 37.56 -26.93 -23.35
C CYS A 12 37.40 -25.72 -22.42
N PHE A 13 37.37 -24.51 -22.99
CA PHE A 13 36.73 -23.37 -22.35
C PHE A 13 35.24 -23.65 -22.27
N GLY A 14 34.76 -24.09 -21.11
CA GLY A 14 33.34 -24.07 -20.80
C GLY A 14 32.89 -22.61 -20.75
N SER A 15 32.17 -22.17 -21.78
CA SER A 15 31.40 -20.94 -21.72
C SER A 15 30.36 -21.11 -20.62
N LEU A 16 30.61 -20.52 -19.45
CA LEU A 16 29.57 -20.23 -18.48
C LEU A 16 28.54 -19.36 -19.20
N THR A 17 27.40 -19.93 -19.56
CA THR A 17 26.26 -19.16 -20.05
C THR A 17 25.74 -18.35 -18.87
N SER A 18 26.19 -17.10 -18.75
CA SER A 18 25.66 -16.15 -17.77
C SER A 18 24.16 -15.95 -18.05
N TYR A 19 23.32 -16.24 -17.06
CA TYR A 19 21.89 -15.92 -17.11
C TYR A 19 21.73 -14.42 -16.91
N CYS A 20 21.21 -13.73 -17.92
CA CYS A 20 21.04 -12.27 -17.92
C CYS A 20 19.54 -11.99 -17.76
N GLN A 21 19.14 -11.75 -16.52
CA GLN A 21 17.76 -11.42 -16.18
C GLN A 21 17.54 -9.92 -16.33
N GLN A 22 16.75 -9.50 -17.33
CA GLN A 22 16.36 -8.11 -17.56
C GLN A 22 14.94 -7.86 -17.05
N CYS A 23 14.65 -6.63 -16.62
CA CYS A 23 13.30 -6.13 -16.37
C CYS A 23 12.80 -5.37 -17.62
N GLY A 24 11.52 -5.53 -17.92
CA GLY A 24 10.86 -4.89 -19.05
C GLY A 24 10.16 -3.58 -18.69
N ALA A 25 10.18 -3.15 -17.42
CA ALA A 25 9.51 -1.92 -16.99
C ALA A 25 10.04 -0.69 -17.73
N ASP A 26 11.36 -0.51 -17.84
CA ASP A 26 11.98 0.60 -18.57
C ASP A 26 11.68 0.57 -20.07
N ILE A 27 11.59 -0.64 -20.64
CA ILE A 27 11.24 -0.84 -22.04
C ILE A 27 9.81 -0.37 -22.29
N LEU A 28 8.88 -0.84 -21.47
CA LEU A 28 7.47 -0.44 -21.53
C LEU A 28 7.31 1.07 -21.29
N HIS A 29 7.98 1.59 -20.27
CA HIS A 29 7.96 3.00 -19.88
C HIS A 29 8.41 3.88 -21.04
N ARG A 30 9.60 3.62 -21.62
CA ARG A 30 10.12 4.38 -22.75
C ARG A 30 9.28 4.26 -24.01
N GLN A 31 8.81 3.06 -24.33
CA GLN A 31 7.96 2.87 -25.50
C GLN A 31 6.74 3.79 -25.38
N ARG A 32 6.08 3.78 -24.21
CA ARG A 32 4.89 4.61 -23.97
C ARG A 32 5.22 6.10 -23.90
N LEU A 33 6.33 6.52 -23.30
CA LEU A 33 6.77 7.92 -23.36
C LEU A 33 6.90 8.42 -24.81
N LYS A 34 7.34 7.56 -25.74
CA LYS A 34 7.51 7.89 -27.16
C LYS A 34 6.21 7.80 -27.96
N THR A 35 5.35 6.84 -27.67
CA THR A 35 4.17 6.52 -28.51
C THR A 35 2.84 7.01 -27.93
N ASP A 36 2.81 7.40 -26.65
CA ASP A 36 1.61 7.80 -25.91
C ASP A 36 1.87 9.13 -25.18
N SER A 37 1.43 10.23 -25.79
CA SER A 37 1.62 11.59 -25.25
C SER A 37 0.95 11.80 -23.88
N LEU A 38 -0.01 10.96 -23.52
CA LEU A 38 -0.75 11.05 -22.27
C LEU A 38 -0.03 10.31 -21.18
N TYR A 39 0.53 9.16 -21.52
CA TYR A 39 1.48 8.49 -20.66
C TYR A 39 2.60 9.45 -20.26
N ALA A 40 3.16 10.20 -21.23
CA ALA A 40 4.17 11.22 -20.96
C ALA A 40 3.69 12.33 -20.02
N LYS A 41 2.52 12.91 -20.28
CA LYS A 41 1.95 13.97 -19.42
C LYS A 41 1.62 13.46 -18.01
N ALA A 42 0.99 12.30 -17.92
CA ALA A 42 0.63 11.67 -16.64
C ALA A 42 1.86 11.27 -15.84
N THR A 43 2.91 10.75 -16.49
CA THR A 43 4.21 10.48 -15.87
C THR A 43 4.80 11.77 -15.29
N GLN A 44 4.78 12.88 -16.03
CA GLN A 44 5.30 14.15 -15.54
C GLN A 44 4.52 14.69 -14.32
N LEU A 45 3.20 14.57 -14.35
CA LEU A 45 2.32 14.93 -13.23
C LEU A 45 2.61 14.04 -12.01
N ALA A 46 2.64 12.72 -12.21
CA ALA A 46 2.94 11.74 -11.17
C ALA A 46 4.31 11.96 -10.54
N LYS A 47 5.35 12.27 -11.33
CA LYS A 47 6.69 12.63 -10.82
C LYS A 47 6.63 13.87 -9.92
N THR A 48 5.87 14.89 -10.32
CA THR A 48 5.71 16.13 -9.54
C THR A 48 4.95 15.86 -8.24
N GLU A 49 3.82 15.15 -8.31
CA GLU A 49 3.02 14.76 -7.14
C GLU A 49 3.81 13.89 -6.17
N LEU A 50 4.57 12.92 -6.69
CA LEU A 50 5.42 12.04 -5.89
C LEU A 50 6.53 12.81 -5.19
N LYS A 51 7.20 13.74 -5.89
CA LYS A 51 8.23 14.60 -5.28
C LYS A 51 7.68 15.34 -4.06
N GLU A 52 6.52 15.97 -4.20
CA GLU A 52 5.92 16.72 -3.10
C GLU A 52 5.43 15.79 -1.97
N ALA A 53 4.85 14.64 -2.30
CA ALA A 53 4.46 13.63 -1.31
C ALA A 53 5.66 13.09 -0.53
N VAL A 54 6.79 12.81 -1.19
CA VAL A 54 8.05 12.39 -0.54
C VAL A 54 8.58 13.47 0.38
N LYS A 55 8.61 14.74 -0.06
CA LYS A 55 9.03 15.87 0.80
C LYS A 55 8.17 15.97 2.05
N ILE A 56 6.85 15.83 1.91
CA ILE A 56 5.91 15.85 3.04
C ILE A 56 6.18 14.67 3.98
N GLN A 57 6.36 13.46 3.46
CA GLN A 57 6.68 12.27 4.26
C GLN A 57 8.01 12.41 5.01
N LYS A 58 9.06 12.90 4.34
CA LYS A 58 10.36 13.19 4.98
C LYS A 58 10.21 14.25 6.06
N ALA A 59 9.53 15.36 5.79
CA ALA A 59 9.27 16.41 6.79
C ALA A 59 8.46 15.89 8.00
N ALA A 60 7.45 15.05 7.75
CA ALA A 60 6.64 14.41 8.78
C ALA A 60 7.48 13.50 9.69
N SER A 61 8.42 12.74 9.11
CA SER A 61 9.35 11.89 9.85
C SER A 61 10.29 12.70 10.76
N VAL A 62 10.78 13.85 10.29
CA VAL A 62 11.68 14.76 11.03
C VAL A 62 10.95 15.49 12.17
N LEU A 63 9.69 15.84 11.98
CA LEU A 63 8.88 16.57 12.97
C LEU A 63 8.27 15.66 14.05
N GLY A 64 8.47 14.34 13.99
CA GLY A 64 7.76 13.37 14.83
C GLY A 64 6.24 13.43 14.66
N ALA A 65 5.78 14.15 13.63
CA ALA A 65 4.39 14.40 13.30
C ALA A 65 4.09 13.60 12.05
N TYR A 66 4.03 12.27 12.21
CA TYR A 66 3.54 11.41 11.15
C TYR A 66 2.13 11.87 10.76
N TYR A 67 1.99 12.36 9.53
CA TYR A 67 0.70 12.51 8.90
C TYR A 67 0.04 11.12 8.83
N GLY A 68 -0.77 10.78 9.83
CA GLY A 68 -1.87 9.82 9.78
C GLY A 68 -1.62 8.36 9.36
N MET A 69 -0.39 7.93 9.01
CA MET A 69 -0.18 6.65 8.31
C MET A 69 0.70 5.61 9.04
N MET A 70 1.31 5.92 10.18
CA MET A 70 2.24 4.99 10.86
C MET A 70 1.61 3.94 11.78
N ALA A 71 0.30 3.73 11.72
CA ALA A 71 -0.34 2.61 12.42
C ALA A 71 -1.00 1.60 11.48
N THR A 72 -1.01 1.87 10.17
CA THR A 72 -1.72 1.05 9.19
C THR A 72 -0.71 0.44 8.24
N ILE A 73 -0.46 -0.86 8.38
CA ILE A 73 0.16 -1.63 7.30
C ILE A 73 -0.84 -1.60 6.14
N TYR A 74 -0.44 -1.04 5.01
CA TYR A 74 -1.26 -1.09 3.80
C TYR A 74 -1.33 -2.52 3.30
N THR A 75 -2.52 -3.09 3.25
CA THR A 75 -2.73 -4.43 2.69
C THR A 75 -3.30 -4.27 1.29
N ILE A 76 -2.51 -4.63 0.28
CA ILE A 76 -2.91 -4.58 -1.12
C ILE A 76 -3.48 -5.96 -1.50
N PRO A 77 -4.76 -6.07 -1.88
CA PRO A 77 -5.30 -7.28 -2.48
C PRO A 77 -4.65 -7.54 -3.82
N VAL A 78 -4.10 -8.74 -4.01
CA VAL A 78 -3.52 -9.17 -5.28
C VAL A 78 -4.35 -10.30 -5.88
N VAL A 79 -4.44 -10.33 -7.20
CA VAL A 79 -4.94 -11.47 -7.96
C VAL A 79 -3.87 -11.95 -8.92
N VAL A 80 -3.61 -13.26 -8.94
CA VAL A 80 -2.62 -13.89 -9.82
C VAL A 80 -3.34 -14.60 -10.95
N HIS A 81 -3.22 -14.07 -12.16
CA HIS A 81 -3.72 -14.67 -13.40
C HIS A 81 -2.63 -15.57 -14.00
N VAL A 82 -2.72 -16.88 -13.79
CA VAL A 82 -1.87 -17.88 -14.43
C VAL A 82 -2.39 -18.13 -15.84
N ILE A 83 -1.73 -17.56 -16.84
CA ILE A 83 -2.06 -17.73 -18.24
C ILE A 83 -1.26 -18.92 -18.76
N HIS A 84 -1.95 -19.99 -19.15
CA HIS A 84 -1.34 -21.28 -19.52
C HIS A 84 -1.83 -21.78 -20.88
N THR A 85 -1.19 -22.83 -21.39
CA THR A 85 -1.45 -23.38 -22.73
C THR A 85 -2.37 -24.60 -22.72
N GLY A 86 -3.22 -24.73 -21.69
CA GLY A 86 -4.17 -25.85 -21.56
C GLY A 86 -3.66 -27.06 -20.77
N THR A 87 -2.47 -26.99 -20.18
CA THR A 87 -1.95 -28.04 -19.29
C THR A 87 -2.63 -28.05 -17.93
N ALA A 88 -2.61 -29.20 -17.23
CA ALA A 88 -3.06 -29.31 -15.84
C ALA A 88 -2.18 -28.52 -14.88
N GLU A 89 -2.71 -28.15 -13.71
CA GLU A 89 -1.92 -27.52 -12.65
C GLU A 89 -0.70 -28.37 -12.27
N GLY A 90 0.43 -27.70 -12.06
CA GLY A 90 1.73 -28.32 -11.82
C GLY A 90 2.46 -28.80 -13.07
N THR A 91 1.88 -28.62 -14.26
CA THR A 91 2.50 -29.04 -15.53
C THR A 91 2.84 -27.85 -16.42
N GLY A 92 4.09 -27.79 -16.88
CA GLY A 92 4.58 -26.73 -17.76
C GLY A 92 4.46 -25.35 -17.09
N TYR A 93 3.84 -24.40 -17.79
CA TYR A 93 3.66 -23.03 -17.32
C TYR A 93 2.43 -22.85 -16.41
N ASN A 94 1.61 -23.89 -16.20
CA ASN A 94 0.49 -23.86 -15.26
C ASN A 94 0.98 -24.18 -13.84
N ILE A 95 1.74 -23.27 -13.23
CA ILE A 95 2.48 -23.50 -11.98
C ILE A 95 1.58 -23.83 -10.78
N PRO A 96 2.03 -24.66 -9.81
CA PRO A 96 1.23 -25.03 -8.64
C PRO A 96 0.81 -23.84 -7.77
N THR A 97 -0.35 -23.95 -7.15
CA THR A 97 -0.87 -22.96 -6.19
C THR A 97 0.10 -22.71 -5.04
N ALA A 98 0.72 -23.76 -4.49
CA ALA A 98 1.71 -23.63 -3.43
C ALA A 98 2.95 -22.81 -3.85
N THR A 99 3.35 -22.89 -5.12
CA THR A 99 4.45 -22.11 -5.67
C THR A 99 4.11 -20.62 -5.72
N ILE A 100 2.89 -20.29 -6.13
CA ILE A 100 2.39 -18.91 -6.14
C ILE A 100 2.32 -18.36 -4.72
N GLN A 101 1.73 -19.12 -3.79
CA GLN A 101 1.66 -18.73 -2.38
C GLN A 101 3.05 -18.46 -1.81
N GLY A 102 4.00 -19.37 -2.02
CA GLY A 102 5.37 -19.20 -1.55
C GLY A 102 6.10 -18.01 -2.18
N ALA A 103 5.72 -17.56 -3.38
CA ALA A 103 6.26 -16.34 -3.98
C ALA A 103 5.64 -15.08 -3.35
N ILE A 104 4.35 -15.09 -3.02
CA ILE A 104 3.68 -14.01 -2.27
C ILE A 104 4.21 -13.93 -0.83
N ASP A 105 4.46 -15.05 -0.18
CA ASP A 105 5.04 -15.10 1.17
C ASP A 105 6.46 -14.52 1.16
N TYR A 106 7.26 -14.86 0.14
CA TYR A 106 8.58 -14.28 -0.05
C TYR A 106 8.51 -12.76 -0.31
N LEU A 107 7.59 -12.32 -1.17
CA LEU A 107 7.34 -10.89 -1.40
C LEU A 107 7.06 -10.15 -0.08
N ASN A 108 6.17 -10.69 0.75
CA ASN A 108 5.91 -10.10 2.08
C ASN A 108 7.14 -10.13 2.99
N SER A 109 7.95 -11.21 2.96
CA SER A 109 9.19 -11.29 3.76
C SER A 109 10.24 -10.23 3.35
N VAL A 110 10.27 -9.86 2.07
CA VAL A 110 11.11 -8.78 1.57
C VAL A 110 10.58 -7.44 2.08
N TYR A 111 9.27 -7.20 1.92
CA TYR A 111 8.67 -5.91 2.23
C TYR A 111 8.52 -5.61 3.72
N ASN A 112 8.43 -6.65 4.56
CA ASN A 112 8.45 -6.51 6.01
C ASN A 112 9.87 -6.59 6.61
N GLY A 113 10.90 -6.81 5.78
CA GLY A 113 12.30 -6.93 6.19
C GLY A 113 12.65 -8.17 7.02
N THR A 114 11.87 -9.25 6.91
CA THR A 114 12.09 -10.51 7.65
C THR A 114 12.74 -11.61 6.82
N MET A 115 13.02 -11.35 5.54
CA MET A 115 13.72 -12.31 4.69
C MET A 115 15.08 -12.71 5.30
N PRO A 116 15.48 -13.99 5.25
CA PRO A 116 16.78 -14.43 5.77
C PRO A 116 17.93 -13.67 5.11
N GLY A 117 18.81 -13.07 5.93
CA GLY A 117 19.95 -12.30 5.42
C GLY A 117 19.60 -10.92 4.86
N GLY A 118 18.39 -10.41 5.11
CA GLY A 118 18.00 -9.05 4.72
C GLY A 118 18.85 -7.98 5.41
N GLU A 119 19.27 -6.99 4.63
CA GLU A 119 20.14 -5.87 5.08
C GLU A 119 19.43 -4.51 4.98
N GLY A 120 18.13 -4.51 4.66
CA GLY A 120 17.37 -3.30 4.36
C GLY A 120 16.78 -2.58 5.55
N VAL A 121 15.97 -1.57 5.23
CA VAL A 121 15.30 -0.67 6.20
C VAL A 121 14.39 -1.41 7.22
N GLY A 122 14.05 -2.67 6.97
CA GLY A 122 13.08 -3.41 7.77
C GLY A 122 11.69 -3.31 7.16
N ASP A 123 10.68 -3.05 8.00
CA ASP A 123 9.28 -3.00 7.58
C ASP A 123 8.95 -1.74 6.78
N ILE A 124 8.60 -1.93 5.50
CA ILE A 124 8.17 -0.88 4.59
C ILE A 124 6.80 -0.32 4.99
N GLY A 125 5.93 -1.12 5.62
CA GLY A 125 4.55 -0.76 5.95
C GLY A 125 3.54 -1.06 4.83
N ILE A 126 3.92 -1.90 3.86
CA ILE A 126 3.07 -2.39 2.78
C ILE A 126 3.18 -3.91 2.74
N GLN A 127 2.03 -4.59 2.66
CA GLN A 127 1.93 -6.04 2.52
C GLN A 127 0.93 -6.41 1.43
N PHE A 128 1.01 -7.64 0.96
CA PHE A 128 0.22 -8.16 -0.15
C PHE A 128 -0.53 -9.40 0.30
N ALA A 129 -1.80 -9.50 -0.06
CA ALA A 129 -2.62 -10.66 0.27
C ALA A 129 -3.39 -11.11 -0.97
N LEU A 130 -3.34 -12.41 -1.27
CA LEU A 130 -4.21 -13.00 -2.28
C LEU A 130 -5.66 -12.64 -1.95
N ALA A 131 -6.39 -12.17 -2.96
CA ALA A 131 -7.79 -11.84 -2.81
C ALA A 131 -8.59 -13.04 -2.30
N THR A 132 -9.51 -12.78 -1.38
CA THR A 132 -10.41 -13.80 -0.81
C THR A 132 -11.82 -13.72 -1.39
N ARG A 133 -12.10 -12.65 -2.14
CA ARG A 133 -13.35 -12.41 -2.87
C ARG A 133 -13.05 -12.11 -4.33
N ASP A 134 -13.82 -12.68 -5.24
CA ASP A 134 -13.76 -12.37 -6.67
C ASP A 134 -14.59 -11.11 -6.99
N PRO A 135 -14.57 -10.57 -8.23
CA PRO A 135 -15.35 -9.39 -8.59
C PRO A 135 -16.87 -9.55 -8.42
N SER A 136 -17.37 -10.78 -8.41
CA SER A 136 -18.77 -11.12 -8.13
C SER A 136 -19.05 -11.36 -6.63
N ASN A 137 -18.07 -11.06 -5.76
CA ASN A 137 -18.09 -11.25 -4.32
C ASN A 137 -18.20 -12.72 -3.85
N ASN A 138 -17.85 -13.68 -4.70
CA ASN A 138 -17.76 -15.08 -4.29
C ASN A 138 -16.39 -15.36 -3.63
N PRO A 139 -16.30 -16.33 -2.70
CA PRO A 139 -15.01 -16.80 -2.20
C PRO A 139 -14.06 -17.22 -3.32
N THR A 140 -12.80 -16.84 -3.23
CA THR A 140 -11.75 -17.20 -4.20
C THR A 140 -10.43 -17.43 -3.49
N THR A 141 -9.51 -18.11 -4.18
CA THR A 141 -8.11 -18.28 -3.75
C THR A 141 -7.24 -17.09 -4.16
N GLY A 142 -7.78 -16.15 -4.94
CA GLY A 142 -7.01 -15.05 -5.54
C GLY A 142 -6.11 -15.50 -6.68
N ILE A 143 -6.22 -16.77 -7.11
CA ILE A 143 -5.46 -17.35 -8.22
C ILE A 143 -6.44 -17.79 -9.30
N ARG A 144 -6.32 -17.17 -10.48
CA ARG A 144 -7.14 -17.47 -11.64
C ARG A 144 -6.30 -18.17 -12.70
N ARG A 145 -6.72 -19.32 -13.18
CA ARG A 145 -6.03 -20.07 -14.25
C ARG A 145 -6.78 -19.90 -15.56
N ILE A 146 -6.13 -19.37 -16.59
CA ILE A 146 -6.73 -19.01 -17.88
C ILE A 146 -5.99 -19.73 -19.00
N SER A 147 -6.69 -20.61 -19.71
CA SER A 147 -6.10 -21.32 -20.85
C SER A 147 -6.22 -20.51 -22.13
N LEU A 148 -5.08 -20.10 -22.68
CA LEU A 148 -4.95 -19.53 -24.03
C LEU A 148 -4.29 -20.53 -24.99
N GLY A 149 -4.34 -21.83 -24.69
CA GLY A 149 -3.77 -22.90 -25.54
C GLY A 149 -4.37 -22.97 -26.95
N HIS A 150 -5.54 -22.36 -27.15
CA HIS A 150 -6.22 -22.24 -28.44
C HIS A 150 -5.75 -21.05 -29.28
N ILE A 151 -4.86 -20.19 -28.75
CA ILE A 151 -4.30 -19.02 -29.44
C ILE A 151 -2.87 -19.37 -29.88
N PRO A 152 -2.62 -19.69 -31.17
CA PRO A 152 -1.30 -20.15 -31.63
C PRO A 152 -0.18 -19.15 -31.37
N ASP A 153 -0.50 -17.85 -31.47
CA ASP A 153 0.45 -16.76 -31.25
C ASP A 153 0.91 -16.69 -29.78
N TYR A 154 0.00 -16.88 -28.82
CA TYR A 154 0.34 -16.97 -27.40
C TYR A 154 1.14 -18.25 -27.10
N VAL A 155 0.71 -19.39 -27.64
CA VAL A 155 1.41 -20.66 -27.43
C VAL A 155 2.85 -20.60 -27.92
N SER A 156 3.10 -19.92 -29.05
CA SER A 156 4.43 -19.87 -29.67
C SER A 156 5.31 -18.76 -29.08
N TYR A 157 4.75 -17.58 -28.85
CA TYR A 157 5.53 -16.37 -28.55
C TYR A 157 5.21 -15.73 -27.20
N GLY A 158 4.07 -16.06 -26.59
CA GLY A 158 3.60 -15.50 -25.32
C GLY A 158 3.17 -14.05 -25.46
N VAL A 159 3.72 -13.18 -24.61
CA VAL A 159 3.43 -11.74 -24.58
C VAL A 159 4.50 -10.97 -25.34
N ARG A 160 4.07 -10.03 -26.19
CA ARG A 160 4.91 -9.16 -26.99
C ARG A 160 5.19 -7.87 -26.24
N LEU A 161 6.46 -7.66 -25.88
CA LEU A 161 6.94 -6.41 -25.30
C LEU A 161 7.72 -5.60 -26.33
N GLN A 162 8.72 -6.21 -26.99
CA GLN A 162 9.54 -5.57 -28.03
C GLN A 162 9.45 -6.28 -29.39
N GLY A 163 9.09 -7.56 -29.40
CA GLY A 163 9.06 -8.36 -30.61
C GLY A 163 7.93 -7.97 -31.58
N ALA A 164 7.85 -8.70 -32.69
CA ALA A 164 6.76 -8.54 -33.67
C ALA A 164 5.56 -9.46 -33.40
N ASN A 165 5.76 -10.58 -32.71
CA ASN A 165 4.77 -11.65 -32.53
C ASN A 165 4.38 -11.82 -31.06
N GLY A 166 3.24 -12.45 -30.79
CA GLY A 166 2.67 -12.65 -29.47
C GLY A 166 1.56 -11.65 -29.15
N LEU A 167 0.84 -11.92 -28.06
CA LEU A 167 -0.24 -11.07 -27.59
C LEU A 167 0.30 -9.76 -27.02
N THR A 168 -0.38 -8.66 -27.30
CA THR A 168 0.00 -7.35 -26.75
C THR A 168 -0.26 -7.26 -25.25
N ASP A 169 0.45 -6.35 -24.55
CA ASP A 169 0.20 -6.03 -23.13
C ASP A 169 -1.29 -5.73 -22.87
N GLY A 170 -1.92 -4.95 -23.76
CA GLY A 170 -3.35 -4.62 -23.65
C GLY A 170 -4.26 -5.83 -23.80
N GLN A 171 -3.94 -6.79 -24.67
CA GLN A 171 -4.72 -8.03 -24.80
C GLN A 171 -4.60 -8.90 -23.54
N ILE A 172 -3.42 -8.98 -22.93
CA ILE A 172 -3.24 -9.71 -21.66
C ILE A 172 -3.99 -9.01 -20.52
N LYS A 173 -3.82 -7.70 -20.39
CA LYS A 173 -4.48 -6.90 -19.34
C LYS A 173 -5.98 -6.74 -19.57
N SER A 174 -6.52 -7.10 -20.73
CA SER A 174 -7.97 -7.24 -20.91
C SER A 174 -8.60 -8.29 -19.99
N LEU A 175 -7.79 -9.23 -19.46
CA LEU A 175 -8.23 -10.29 -18.55
C LEU A 175 -8.31 -9.86 -17.07
N ARG A 176 -8.03 -8.58 -16.76
CA ARG A 176 -7.95 -8.02 -15.41
C ARG A 176 -9.23 -8.21 -14.59
N TRP A 177 -9.06 -8.23 -13.27
CA TRP A 177 -10.10 -7.81 -12.33
C TRP A 177 -9.98 -6.31 -12.08
N ASP A 178 -11.05 -5.69 -11.57
CA ASP A 178 -11.13 -4.25 -11.33
C ASP A 178 -9.89 -3.73 -10.57
N GLU A 179 -9.12 -2.90 -11.24
CA GLU A 179 -7.81 -2.42 -10.81
C GLU A 179 -7.89 -1.41 -9.67
N SER A 180 -9.10 -0.91 -9.39
CA SER A 180 -9.37 -0.12 -8.20
C SER A 180 -9.52 -0.96 -6.93
N LEU A 181 -9.72 -2.28 -7.09
CA LEU A 181 -9.96 -3.24 -6.01
C LEU A 181 -8.86 -4.31 -5.88
N TYR A 182 -8.16 -4.61 -6.98
CA TYR A 182 -7.16 -5.67 -7.07
C TYR A 182 -5.92 -5.20 -7.81
N TYR A 183 -4.74 -5.47 -7.24
CA TYR A 183 -3.51 -5.38 -8.00
C TYR A 183 -3.33 -6.67 -8.83
N ASN A 184 -3.31 -6.53 -10.15
CA ASN A 184 -3.33 -7.65 -11.08
C ASN A 184 -1.90 -8.11 -11.41
N ILE A 185 -1.60 -9.40 -11.18
CA ILE A 185 -0.32 -10.05 -11.51
C ILE A 185 -0.60 -11.12 -12.57
N TYR A 186 0.03 -11.01 -13.74
CA TYR A 186 -0.11 -11.96 -14.84
C TYR A 186 1.12 -12.83 -14.92
N VAL A 187 0.93 -14.14 -14.79
CA VAL A 187 1.99 -15.14 -14.89
C VAL A 187 1.87 -15.82 -16.24
N VAL A 188 2.84 -15.62 -17.13
CA VAL A 188 2.77 -16.01 -18.55
C VAL A 188 3.84 -17.02 -18.94
N ASN A 189 3.59 -17.76 -20.02
CA ASN A 189 4.54 -18.76 -20.53
C ASN A 189 5.84 -18.12 -21.07
N ARG A 190 5.72 -17.03 -21.83
CA ARG A 190 6.81 -16.37 -22.55
C ARG A 190 6.63 -14.87 -22.62
N ILE A 191 7.75 -14.15 -22.70
CA ILE A 191 7.84 -12.73 -23.07
C ILE A 191 8.82 -12.66 -24.25
N ASP A 192 8.39 -12.08 -25.36
CA ASP A 192 9.17 -12.00 -26.61
C ASP A 192 9.76 -13.36 -27.02
N SER A 193 8.96 -14.43 -26.95
CA SER A 193 9.34 -15.83 -27.26
C SER A 193 10.33 -16.49 -26.29
N LYS A 194 10.68 -15.86 -25.17
CA LYS A 194 11.59 -16.40 -24.15
C LYS A 194 10.81 -16.81 -22.90
N ASP A 195 11.15 -17.97 -22.33
CA ASP A 195 10.49 -18.54 -21.14
C ASP A 195 11.38 -18.55 -19.89
N GLY A 196 12.52 -17.85 -19.93
CA GLY A 196 13.48 -17.78 -18.81
C GLY A 196 14.52 -18.91 -18.81
N GLY A 197 14.68 -19.61 -19.94
CA GLY A 197 15.82 -20.49 -20.19
C GLY A 197 17.17 -19.76 -20.34
N PRO A 198 18.22 -20.45 -20.84
CA PRO A 198 19.56 -19.87 -20.99
C PRO A 198 19.61 -18.62 -21.88
N GLY A 199 20.46 -17.66 -21.52
CA GLY A 199 20.67 -16.42 -22.26
C GLY A 199 19.98 -15.20 -21.64
N ALA A 200 19.92 -14.11 -22.40
CA ALA A 200 19.24 -12.88 -21.98
C ALA A 200 17.72 -12.99 -22.23
N PHE A 201 16.93 -12.60 -21.24
CA PHE A 201 15.47 -12.58 -21.31
C PHE A 201 14.88 -11.51 -20.39
N VAL A 202 13.66 -11.07 -20.72
CA VAL A 202 12.83 -10.24 -19.84
C VAL A 202 12.08 -11.15 -18.87
N ALA A 203 12.34 -11.00 -17.58
CA ALA A 203 11.74 -11.82 -16.53
C ALA A 203 10.33 -11.39 -16.14
N GLY A 204 10.09 -10.09 -16.21
CA GLY A 204 8.84 -9.44 -15.91
C GLY A 204 8.91 -7.96 -16.23
N TYR A 205 7.77 -7.31 -16.08
CA TYR A 205 7.63 -5.86 -16.15
C TYR A 205 6.38 -5.44 -15.36
N ALA A 206 6.46 -4.29 -14.71
CA ALA A 206 5.31 -3.62 -14.12
C ALA A 206 5.10 -2.24 -14.74
N GLN A 207 3.88 -1.74 -14.62
CA GLN A 207 3.58 -0.36 -14.91
C GLN A 207 3.78 0.52 -13.68
N PHE A 208 4.49 1.63 -13.87
CA PHE A 208 4.59 2.70 -12.89
C PHE A 208 3.20 3.30 -12.55
N PRO A 209 3.00 3.76 -11.29
CA PRO A 209 1.76 4.39 -10.87
C PRO A 209 1.53 5.74 -11.59
N GLY A 210 0.29 6.22 -11.57
CA GLY A 210 -0.06 7.58 -12.03
C GLY A 210 -0.58 7.67 -13.47
N TYR A 211 -0.69 6.57 -14.21
CA TYR A 211 -1.35 6.51 -15.51
C TYR A 211 -2.67 5.72 -15.49
N ASN A 212 -3.27 5.48 -16.66
CA ASN A 212 -4.49 4.71 -16.88
C ASN A 212 -4.46 3.35 -16.14
N VAL A 213 -5.44 3.17 -15.26
CA VAL A 213 -5.66 1.98 -14.43
C VAL A 213 -5.82 0.70 -15.25
N HIS A 214 -6.40 0.75 -16.45
CA HIS A 214 -6.55 -0.41 -17.35
C HIS A 214 -5.26 -0.99 -17.90
N SER A 215 -4.18 -0.24 -17.75
CA SER A 215 -2.85 -0.69 -18.12
C SER A 215 -1.98 -1.04 -16.91
N ASP A 216 -2.49 -0.86 -15.69
CA ASP A 216 -1.78 -1.18 -14.45
C ASP A 216 -1.61 -2.70 -14.24
N GLY A 217 -0.69 -3.06 -13.37
CA GLY A 217 -0.37 -4.45 -13.03
C GLY A 217 1.02 -4.91 -13.48
N THR A 218 1.37 -6.11 -13.04
CA THR A 218 2.66 -6.77 -13.27
C THR A 218 2.48 -7.96 -14.21
N VAL A 219 3.33 -8.10 -15.21
CA VAL A 219 3.42 -9.30 -16.05
C VAL A 219 4.77 -9.95 -15.82
N MET A 220 4.80 -11.25 -15.56
CA MET A 220 6.06 -11.98 -15.32
C MET A 220 6.02 -13.41 -15.84
N LEU A 221 7.19 -13.96 -16.11
CA LEU A 221 7.32 -15.35 -16.55
C LEU A 221 6.97 -16.33 -15.43
N ALA A 222 6.27 -17.42 -15.80
CA ALA A 222 5.96 -18.52 -14.91
C ALA A 222 7.21 -19.16 -14.27
N SER A 223 8.34 -19.18 -15.00
CA SER A 223 9.64 -19.67 -14.49
C SER A 223 10.24 -18.79 -13.39
N GLN A 224 9.75 -17.57 -13.22
CA GLN A 224 10.26 -16.58 -12.28
C GLN A 224 9.34 -16.39 -11.06
N MET A 225 8.10 -16.88 -11.12
CA MET A 225 7.14 -16.85 -10.01
C MET A 225 7.44 -17.98 -9.03
N LEU A 226 8.56 -17.89 -8.32
CA LEU A 226 9.03 -18.88 -7.34
C LEU A 226 9.47 -18.20 -6.04
N THR A 227 9.35 -18.90 -4.91
CA THR A 227 9.92 -18.47 -3.62
C THR A 227 11.41 -18.14 -3.75
N GLY A 228 11.83 -17.03 -3.15
CA GLY A 228 13.23 -16.60 -3.16
C GLY A 228 13.67 -15.88 -4.44
N ARG A 229 12.83 -15.75 -5.47
CA ARG A 229 13.19 -15.02 -6.70
C ARG A 229 12.99 -13.51 -6.51
N LYS A 230 13.98 -12.73 -6.95
CA LYS A 230 13.93 -11.27 -6.89
C LYS A 230 12.88 -10.64 -7.80
N THR A 231 12.45 -11.33 -8.85
CA THR A 231 11.59 -10.78 -9.92
C THR A 231 10.31 -10.17 -9.37
N LEU A 232 9.54 -10.90 -8.57
CA LEU A 232 8.28 -10.36 -8.04
C LEU A 232 8.52 -9.16 -7.10
N PRO A 233 9.41 -9.22 -6.08
CA PRO A 233 9.74 -8.04 -5.28
C PRO A 233 10.19 -6.81 -6.09
N HIS A 234 10.99 -7.03 -7.14
CA HIS A 234 11.49 -6.00 -8.04
C HIS A 234 10.36 -5.35 -8.86
N GLU A 235 9.53 -6.15 -9.53
CA GLU A 235 8.41 -5.61 -10.32
C GLU A 235 7.38 -4.89 -9.43
N MET A 236 7.14 -5.40 -8.22
CA MET A 236 6.30 -4.71 -7.25
C MET A 236 6.92 -3.38 -6.77
N GLY A 237 8.25 -3.26 -6.79
CA GLY A 237 8.95 -1.99 -6.53
C GLY A 237 8.61 -0.95 -7.59
N HIS A 238 8.67 -1.32 -8.88
CA HIS A 238 8.21 -0.47 -9.98
C HIS A 238 6.72 -0.12 -9.87
N ALA A 239 5.88 -1.10 -9.51
CA ALA A 239 4.46 -0.87 -9.26
C ALA A 239 4.19 0.16 -8.15
N LEU A 240 5.12 0.29 -7.21
CA LEU A 240 5.12 1.24 -6.10
C LEU A 240 6.06 2.43 -6.34
N GLY A 241 6.40 2.69 -7.61
CA GLY A 241 7.05 3.92 -8.05
C GLY A 241 8.56 3.98 -7.88
N LEU A 242 9.24 2.84 -7.68
CA LEU A 242 10.70 2.81 -7.62
C LEU A 242 11.29 2.64 -9.03
N PRO A 243 12.16 3.56 -9.48
CA PRO A 243 12.96 3.38 -10.70
C PRO A 243 14.18 2.47 -10.45
N HIS A 244 14.91 2.13 -11.51
CA HIS A 244 16.21 1.45 -11.37
C HIS A 244 17.29 2.45 -10.90
N PRO A 245 18.27 2.09 -10.06
CA PRO A 245 19.35 3.00 -9.62
C PRO A 245 20.27 3.51 -10.74
N PHE A 246 20.22 2.89 -11.92
CA PHE A 246 20.93 3.32 -13.13
C PHE A 246 20.05 4.11 -14.11
N GLU A 247 18.81 4.42 -13.73
CA GLU A 247 17.87 5.10 -14.60
C GLU A 247 18.30 6.54 -14.87
N ASN A 248 18.32 6.90 -16.16
CA ASN A 248 18.42 8.29 -16.58
C ASN A 248 17.01 8.73 -16.98
N ALA A 249 16.62 9.94 -16.58
CA ALA A 249 15.29 10.48 -16.89
C ALA A 249 14.96 10.50 -18.40
N ASP A 250 15.98 10.57 -19.27
CA ASP A 250 15.84 10.64 -20.73
C ASP A 250 16.20 9.33 -21.47
N ASP A 251 17.05 8.47 -20.89
CA ASP A 251 17.41 7.17 -21.48
C ASP A 251 17.92 6.13 -20.44
N PRO A 252 17.06 5.26 -19.89
CA PRO A 252 17.46 4.16 -19.02
C PRO A 252 18.44 3.13 -19.62
N THR A 253 18.76 3.17 -20.93
CA THR A 253 19.85 2.34 -21.51
C THR A 253 21.20 3.04 -21.61
N SER A 254 21.28 4.32 -21.23
CA SER A 254 22.53 5.04 -21.35
C SER A 254 23.61 4.39 -20.47
N ALA A 255 24.76 4.12 -21.08
CA ALA A 255 25.94 3.68 -20.37
C ALA A 255 26.64 4.83 -19.62
N THR A 256 26.09 6.04 -19.65
CA THR A 256 26.58 7.19 -18.90
C THR A 256 26.00 7.22 -17.49
N CYS A 257 26.78 7.76 -16.56
CA CYS A 257 26.29 8.03 -15.22
C CYS A 257 25.07 8.97 -15.26
N PRO A 258 23.99 8.63 -14.55
CA PRO A 258 22.86 9.53 -14.38
C PRO A 258 23.26 10.88 -13.80
N VAL A 259 22.63 11.94 -14.31
CA VAL A 259 22.63 13.23 -13.62
C VAL A 259 22.02 13.01 -12.23
N ASN A 260 22.62 13.60 -11.20
CA ASN A 260 22.14 13.49 -9.82
C ASN A 260 22.45 14.77 -9.02
N VAL A 261 21.97 15.93 -9.50
CA VAL A 261 22.20 17.23 -8.84
C VAL A 261 21.13 17.48 -7.77
N ASP A 262 19.86 17.22 -8.09
CA ASP A 262 18.74 17.12 -7.13
C ASP A 262 18.22 15.68 -7.16
N CYS A 263 18.69 14.86 -6.22
CA CYS A 263 18.34 13.43 -6.11
C CYS A 263 16.84 13.14 -5.92
N LEU A 264 15.98 14.15 -5.71
CA LEU A 264 14.52 13.96 -5.68
C LEU A 264 13.87 14.05 -7.08
N VAL A 265 14.60 14.44 -8.12
CA VAL A 265 14.08 14.55 -9.50
C VAL A 265 15.04 14.02 -10.56
N ASP A 266 16.33 14.02 -10.26
CA ASP A 266 17.37 13.45 -11.10
C ASP A 266 17.57 11.96 -10.76
N GLY A 267 18.21 11.22 -11.66
CA GLY A 267 18.48 9.79 -11.50
C GLY A 267 17.21 8.96 -11.26
N ASP A 268 17.26 8.10 -10.24
CA ASP A 268 16.15 7.27 -9.79
C ASP A 268 15.21 7.98 -8.80
N GLY A 269 15.44 9.25 -8.48
CA GLY A 269 14.61 10.02 -7.55
C GLY A 269 14.75 9.59 -6.08
N ILE A 270 15.78 8.81 -5.74
CA ILE A 270 16.04 8.29 -4.39
C ILE A 270 17.40 8.83 -3.91
N CYS A 271 17.43 9.48 -2.75
CA CYS A 271 18.63 10.22 -2.33
C CYS A 271 19.69 9.39 -1.58
N ASP A 272 19.36 8.16 -1.18
CA ASP A 272 20.30 7.25 -0.52
C ASP A 272 20.81 6.12 -1.42
N THR A 273 20.43 6.13 -2.71
CA THR A 273 21.00 5.28 -3.76
C THR A 273 22.01 6.08 -4.57
N ASP A 274 23.23 5.56 -4.69
CA ASP A 274 24.23 6.19 -5.56
C ASP A 274 23.84 6.02 -7.03
N PRO A 275 24.01 7.05 -7.88
CA PRO A 275 23.82 6.92 -9.32
C PRO A 275 24.86 5.94 -9.87
N ILE A 276 24.43 5.06 -10.76
CA ILE A 276 25.29 4.04 -11.37
C ILE A 276 25.03 3.88 -12.85
N THR A 277 25.99 3.30 -13.56
CA THR A 277 25.73 2.72 -14.89
C THR A 277 25.09 1.34 -14.75
N ILE A 278 24.44 0.87 -15.82
CA ILE A 278 23.86 -0.48 -15.87
C ILE A 278 24.93 -1.52 -15.51
N PRO A 279 24.70 -2.38 -14.50
CA PRO A 279 25.72 -3.34 -14.09
C PRO A 279 25.82 -4.49 -15.10
N PRO A 280 26.95 -5.21 -15.14
CA PRO A 280 27.11 -6.42 -15.94
C PRO A 280 26.42 -7.65 -15.32
N PHE A 281 25.28 -7.46 -14.64
CA PHE A 281 24.53 -8.47 -13.88
C PHE A 281 25.28 -9.11 -12.71
N VAL A 282 26.34 -8.45 -12.22
CA VAL A 282 27.13 -8.88 -11.07
C VAL A 282 27.34 -7.68 -10.15
N ALA A 283 27.23 -7.90 -8.84
CA ALA A 283 27.53 -6.87 -7.85
C ALA A 283 28.98 -6.38 -7.99
N ARG A 284 29.15 -5.06 -8.09
CA ARG A 284 30.44 -4.42 -8.31
C ARG A 284 31.12 -4.08 -6.99
N THR A 285 32.45 -4.03 -7.04
CA THR A 285 33.30 -3.64 -5.92
C THR A 285 34.29 -2.58 -6.36
N GLY A 286 34.89 -1.84 -5.41
CA GLY A 286 35.80 -0.74 -5.71
C GLY A 286 35.04 0.58 -5.87
N ASN A 287 35.61 1.54 -6.61
CA ASN A 287 35.03 2.88 -6.73
C ASN A 287 33.95 2.94 -7.81
N ASN A 288 32.81 3.51 -7.46
CA ASN A 288 31.76 3.91 -8.38
C ASN A 288 32.26 5.08 -9.24
N PRO A 289 32.36 4.93 -10.57
CA PRO A 289 32.85 5.98 -11.45
C PRO A 289 31.91 7.20 -11.52
N CYS A 290 30.66 7.07 -11.10
CA CYS A 290 29.68 8.15 -11.11
C CYS A 290 29.81 9.10 -9.91
N THR A 291 30.28 8.61 -8.76
CA THR A 291 30.39 9.38 -7.52
C THR A 291 31.84 9.58 -7.06
N GLY A 292 32.77 8.73 -7.52
CA GLY A 292 34.14 8.68 -7.03
C GLY A 292 34.32 8.02 -5.66
N THR A 293 33.23 7.53 -5.05
CA THR A 293 33.22 6.81 -3.77
C THR A 293 33.14 5.29 -3.98
N PRO A 294 33.48 4.46 -2.99
CA PRO A 294 33.26 3.02 -3.09
C PRO A 294 31.79 2.67 -3.34
N TYR A 295 31.54 1.66 -4.17
CA TYR A 295 30.21 1.06 -4.29
C TYR A 295 29.69 0.64 -2.92
N ASN A 296 28.42 0.91 -2.67
CA ASN A 296 27.77 0.65 -1.41
C ASN A 296 26.61 -0.33 -1.57
N ILE A 297 26.18 -0.92 -0.44
CA ILE A 297 25.12 -1.94 -0.45
C ILE A 297 23.75 -1.39 -0.84
N TYR A 298 23.46 -0.11 -0.55
CA TYR A 298 22.19 0.52 -0.91
C TYR A 298 21.95 0.56 -2.41
N THR A 299 23.01 0.51 -3.22
CA THR A 299 22.92 0.39 -4.67
C THR A 299 23.19 -1.04 -5.17
N GLU A 300 24.29 -1.67 -4.75
CA GLU A 300 24.71 -2.96 -5.36
C GLU A 300 23.89 -4.16 -4.87
N HIS A 301 23.34 -4.11 -3.65
CA HIS A 301 22.46 -5.16 -3.10
C HIS A 301 20.98 -4.78 -3.19
N ASN A 302 20.64 -3.73 -3.93
CA ASN A 302 19.28 -3.20 -4.03
C ASN A 302 18.39 -4.14 -4.85
N PHE A 303 17.16 -4.39 -4.38
CA PHE A 303 16.18 -5.14 -5.16
C PHE A 303 15.86 -4.53 -6.52
N MET A 304 16.01 -3.21 -6.68
CA MET A 304 15.80 -2.49 -7.93
C MET A 304 17.03 -2.52 -8.86
N ASN A 305 18.06 -3.30 -8.56
CA ASN A 305 19.25 -3.43 -9.40
C ASN A 305 19.29 -4.78 -10.16
N TYR A 306 20.09 -4.83 -11.23
CA TYR A 306 20.27 -6.02 -12.07
C TYR A 306 21.38 -6.96 -11.60
N THR A 307 21.99 -6.69 -10.45
CA THR A 307 23.03 -7.52 -9.85
C THR A 307 22.53 -8.93 -9.51
N ASP A 308 23.47 -9.85 -9.38
CA ASP A 308 23.27 -11.26 -9.00
C ASP A 308 22.99 -11.45 -7.51
N TYR A 309 23.15 -10.40 -6.70
CA TYR A 309 22.88 -10.40 -5.28
C TYR A 309 21.99 -9.22 -4.87
N THR A 310 20.88 -9.51 -4.18
CA THR A 310 19.92 -8.52 -3.70
C THR A 310 19.45 -8.86 -2.29
N SER A 311 19.52 -7.91 -1.36
CA SER A 311 19.20 -8.14 0.06
C SER A 311 18.39 -7.00 0.69
N LEU A 312 18.13 -5.88 -0.01
CA LEU A 312 17.53 -4.71 0.61
C LEU A 312 16.71 -3.80 -0.30
N PHE A 313 15.77 -3.10 0.35
CA PHE A 313 15.29 -1.77 -0.02
C PHE A 313 15.83 -0.74 0.98
N THR A 314 16.05 0.48 0.52
CA THR A 314 16.60 1.58 1.32
C THR A 314 15.52 2.35 2.11
N PRO A 315 15.92 3.15 3.13
CA PRO A 315 15.01 4.07 3.81
C PRO A 315 14.27 5.06 2.90
N ASP A 316 14.94 5.63 1.89
CA ASP A 316 14.27 6.54 0.96
C ASP A 316 13.37 5.80 -0.02
N GLN A 317 13.72 4.59 -0.46
CA GLN A 317 12.80 3.75 -1.24
C GLN A 317 11.51 3.44 -0.46
N ARG A 318 11.60 3.12 0.84
CA ARG A 318 10.43 2.97 1.71
C ARG A 318 9.58 4.24 1.73
N THR A 319 10.23 5.40 1.86
CA THR A 319 9.53 6.69 1.88
C THR A 319 8.79 6.93 0.57
N THR A 320 9.40 6.63 -0.56
CA THR A 320 8.80 6.75 -1.89
C THR A 320 7.62 5.81 -2.08
N MET A 321 7.75 4.54 -1.70
CA MET A 321 6.64 3.57 -1.79
C MET A 321 5.44 4.00 -0.93
N LEU A 322 5.68 4.49 0.29
CA LEU A 322 4.62 5.01 1.16
C LEU A 322 3.99 6.32 0.63
N ALA A 323 4.78 7.17 -0.04
CA ALA A 323 4.26 8.34 -0.73
C ALA A 323 3.37 7.95 -1.92
N VAL A 324 3.75 6.92 -2.69
CA VAL A 324 2.90 6.38 -3.77
C VAL A 324 1.57 5.84 -3.24
N MET A 325 1.51 5.33 -2.01
CA MET A 325 0.24 4.90 -1.41
C MET A 325 -0.76 6.05 -1.22
N THR A 326 -0.35 7.32 -1.28
CA THR A 326 -1.28 8.46 -1.25
C THR A 326 -1.94 8.73 -2.61
N PHE A 327 -1.53 8.04 -3.67
CA PHE A 327 -2.13 8.21 -4.99
C PHE A 327 -3.52 7.56 -5.01
N PRO A 328 -4.53 8.14 -5.67
CA PRO A 328 -5.90 7.60 -5.66
C PRO A 328 -5.98 6.12 -6.04
N THR A 329 -5.21 5.70 -7.05
CA THR A 329 -5.20 4.30 -7.53
C THR A 329 -4.65 3.33 -6.49
N ARG A 330 -3.61 3.72 -5.74
CA ARG A 330 -2.96 2.86 -4.74
C ARG A 330 -3.69 2.89 -3.40
N MET A 331 -4.19 4.06 -3.01
CA MET A 331 -5.05 4.22 -1.84
C MET A 331 -6.35 3.41 -1.99
N SER A 332 -6.93 3.35 -3.20
CA SER A 332 -8.12 2.53 -3.46
C SER A 332 -7.86 1.03 -3.25
N LEU A 333 -6.70 0.53 -3.69
CA LEU A 333 -6.30 -0.85 -3.42
C LEU A 333 -6.18 -1.12 -1.92
N ALA A 334 -5.55 -0.21 -1.18
CA ALA A 334 -5.38 -0.39 0.26
C ALA A 334 -6.68 -0.28 1.06
N SER A 335 -7.69 0.39 0.53
CA SER A 335 -9.03 0.44 1.13
C SER A 335 -9.91 -0.73 0.67
N SER A 336 -9.50 -1.53 -0.33
CA SER A 336 -10.31 -2.60 -0.94
C SER A 336 -10.78 -3.65 0.06
N TRP A 337 -12.03 -4.07 -0.10
CA TRP A 337 -12.64 -5.13 0.70
C TRP A 337 -12.34 -6.54 0.17
N ALA A 338 -11.53 -6.68 -0.88
CA ALA A 338 -11.25 -7.96 -1.54
C ALA A 338 -10.56 -9.01 -0.62
N THR A 339 -9.87 -8.56 0.42
CA THR A 339 -9.23 -9.40 1.44
C THR A 339 -10.01 -9.46 2.75
N ALA A 340 -11.16 -8.80 2.83
CA ALA A 340 -11.95 -8.72 4.05
C ALA A 340 -12.65 -10.06 4.33
N ALA A 341 -12.26 -10.71 5.43
CA ALA A 341 -12.90 -11.91 5.94
C ALA A 341 -14.41 -11.69 6.19
N ALA A 342 -14.76 -10.51 6.70
CA ALA A 342 -16.13 -10.04 6.84
C ALA A 342 -16.20 -8.53 6.59
N TYR A 343 -17.36 -8.04 6.13
CA TYR A 343 -17.61 -6.62 6.00
C TYR A 343 -17.93 -6.00 7.37
N PRO A 344 -17.40 -4.81 7.69
CA PRO A 344 -17.74 -4.12 8.94
C PRO A 344 -19.18 -3.57 8.95
N TYR A 345 -19.84 -3.56 7.80
CA TYR A 345 -21.23 -3.10 7.64
C TYR A 345 -22.08 -4.24 7.05
N THR A 346 -23.34 -4.29 7.46
CA THR A 346 -24.30 -5.20 6.81
C THR A 346 -24.63 -4.63 5.44
N PHE A 347 -24.40 -5.41 4.40
CA PHE A 347 -24.72 -4.99 3.04
C PHE A 347 -26.13 -5.45 2.66
N SER A 348 -26.94 -4.49 2.25
CA SER A 348 -28.20 -4.71 1.54
C SER A 348 -28.13 -3.99 0.20
N ASN A 349 -28.76 -4.55 -0.83
CA ASN A 349 -28.90 -3.79 -2.08
C ASN A 349 -29.68 -2.50 -1.78
N PRO A 350 -29.21 -1.33 -2.26
CA PRO A 350 -29.95 -0.10 -2.11
C PRO A 350 -31.26 -0.17 -2.91
N VAL A 351 -32.23 0.67 -2.55
CA VAL A 351 -33.51 0.76 -3.25
C VAL A 351 -33.28 0.98 -4.76
N ALA A 352 -34.12 0.34 -5.57
CA ALA A 352 -34.04 0.47 -7.01
C ALA A 352 -34.54 1.85 -7.43
N SER A 353 -33.80 2.49 -8.33
CA SER A 353 -34.18 3.76 -8.93
C SER A 353 -34.39 3.58 -10.44
N CYS A 354 -34.79 4.65 -11.12
CA CYS A 354 -34.81 4.69 -12.59
C CYS A 354 -33.48 4.18 -13.20
N VAL A 355 -33.53 3.51 -14.35
CA VAL A 355 -32.35 2.95 -15.04
C VAL A 355 -32.02 3.83 -16.25
N PRO A 356 -30.89 4.56 -16.25
CA PRO A 356 -30.46 5.34 -17.41
C PRO A 356 -30.18 4.43 -18.61
N VAL A 357 -30.49 4.95 -19.80
CA VAL A 357 -30.16 4.29 -21.07
C VAL A 357 -29.39 5.27 -21.93
N SER A 358 -28.08 5.04 -22.09
CA SER A 358 -27.28 5.83 -23.03
C SER A 358 -27.72 5.58 -24.46
N ASN A 359 -27.75 6.65 -25.24
CA ASN A 359 -28.08 6.60 -26.65
C ASN A 359 -26.98 5.89 -27.45
N ALA A 360 -27.37 5.22 -28.53
CA ALA A 360 -26.46 4.54 -29.46
C ALA A 360 -25.41 5.48 -30.08
N ILE A 361 -25.68 6.79 -30.15
CA ILE A 361 -24.71 7.80 -30.58
C ILE A 361 -23.48 7.79 -29.65
N GLY A 362 -23.69 7.80 -28.34
CA GLY A 362 -22.61 7.72 -27.34
C GLY A 362 -21.89 6.37 -27.38
N THR A 363 -22.64 5.27 -27.29
CA THR A 363 -22.05 3.92 -27.22
C THR A 363 -21.41 3.45 -28.52
N GLY A 364 -21.76 4.06 -29.67
CA GLY A 364 -21.10 3.79 -30.95
C GLY A 364 -19.95 4.76 -31.26
N GLY A 365 -19.97 5.98 -30.73
CA GLY A 365 -19.08 7.06 -31.14
C GLY A 365 -17.98 7.45 -30.15
N GLY A 366 -18.13 7.16 -28.86
CA GLY A 366 -17.08 7.38 -27.86
C GLY A 366 -16.71 8.85 -27.64
N TYR A 367 -17.70 9.73 -27.72
CA TYR A 367 -17.50 11.19 -27.63
C TYR A 367 -17.27 11.68 -26.20
N ALA A 368 -17.72 10.92 -25.21
CA ALA A 368 -17.62 11.18 -23.77
C ALA A 368 -17.17 9.90 -23.05
N GLY A 369 -17.00 9.99 -21.73
CA GLY A 369 -16.56 8.85 -20.94
C GLY A 369 -16.24 9.24 -19.51
N LEU A 370 -16.70 8.42 -18.58
CA LEU A 370 -16.38 8.51 -17.17
C LEU A 370 -15.28 7.49 -16.90
N LEU A 371 -14.03 7.95 -16.88
CA LEU A 371 -12.85 7.10 -16.77
C LEU A 371 -12.55 6.69 -15.32
N GLY A 372 -13.07 7.46 -14.37
CA GLY A 372 -12.96 7.13 -12.96
C GLY A 372 -13.85 8.01 -12.08
N VAL A 373 -14.37 7.41 -11.00
CA VAL A 373 -15.08 8.12 -9.93
C VAL A 373 -14.32 7.88 -8.65
N THR A 374 -14.03 8.92 -7.89
CA THR A 374 -13.40 8.81 -6.58
C THR A 374 -14.27 9.47 -5.53
N VAL A 375 -14.54 8.77 -4.44
CA VAL A 375 -15.13 9.34 -3.23
C VAL A 375 -14.15 9.08 -2.09
N GLU A 376 -13.58 10.14 -1.52
CA GLU A 376 -12.45 10.07 -0.59
C GLU A 376 -11.29 9.20 -1.12
N ASN A 377 -11.07 8.05 -0.49
CA ASN A 377 -9.99 7.12 -0.71
C ASN A 377 -10.42 5.92 -1.56
N ARG A 378 -11.68 5.93 -2.05
CA ARG A 378 -12.26 4.88 -2.88
C ARG A 378 -12.34 5.37 -4.31
N MET A 379 -11.52 4.79 -5.17
CA MET A 379 -11.61 5.00 -6.61
C MET A 379 -12.42 3.88 -7.23
N PHE A 380 -13.11 4.17 -8.32
CA PHE A 380 -13.80 3.22 -9.16
C PHE A 380 -13.36 3.44 -10.59
N SER A 381 -12.78 2.41 -11.19
CA SER A 381 -12.37 2.47 -12.59
C SER A 381 -13.58 2.34 -13.50
N SER A 382 -13.55 3.05 -14.62
CA SER A 382 -14.51 2.88 -15.71
C SER A 382 -13.88 3.32 -17.04
N GLY A 383 -14.67 3.37 -18.11
CA GLY A 383 -14.20 3.48 -19.48
C GLY A 383 -14.83 4.62 -20.29
N LEU A 384 -14.62 4.54 -21.60
CA LEU A 384 -15.34 5.37 -22.56
C LEU A 384 -16.74 4.82 -22.76
N THR A 385 -17.69 5.70 -23.13
CA THR A 385 -19.06 5.28 -23.46
C THR A 385 -19.08 4.19 -24.54
N ALA A 386 -18.11 4.22 -25.47
CA ALA A 386 -18.02 3.24 -26.55
C ALA A 386 -17.42 1.88 -26.14
N THR A 387 -16.85 1.79 -24.94
CA THR A 387 -16.18 0.58 -24.43
C THR A 387 -16.95 -0.12 -23.33
N ASP A 388 -18.07 0.43 -22.91
CA ASP A 388 -18.97 -0.11 -21.90
C ASP A 388 -20.44 -0.03 -22.41
N PRO A 389 -21.44 -0.55 -21.67
CA PRO A 389 -22.82 -0.56 -22.15
C PRO A 389 -23.54 0.80 -22.00
N GLY A 390 -22.83 1.88 -21.66
CA GLY A 390 -23.35 3.22 -21.38
C GLY A 390 -24.01 3.37 -20.01
N TYR A 391 -24.40 2.27 -19.36
CA TYR A 391 -24.84 2.27 -17.97
C TYR A 391 -24.21 1.12 -17.19
N VAL A 392 -23.40 1.44 -16.18
CA VAL A 392 -22.72 0.45 -15.32
C VAL A 392 -23.29 0.48 -13.90
N ASN A 393 -23.92 -0.60 -13.47
CA ASN A 393 -24.51 -0.71 -12.14
C ASN A 393 -23.60 -1.48 -11.18
N LYS A 394 -22.81 -0.77 -10.38
CA LYS A 394 -21.98 -1.33 -9.30
C LYS A 394 -22.68 -1.29 -7.93
N ALA A 395 -23.87 -0.69 -7.83
CA ALA A 395 -24.59 -0.48 -6.56
C ALA A 395 -25.00 -1.77 -5.82
N THR A 396 -24.98 -2.91 -6.50
CA THR A 396 -25.26 -4.23 -5.89
C THR A 396 -23.99 -4.97 -5.43
N SER A 397 -22.81 -4.34 -5.58
CA SER A 397 -21.53 -4.95 -5.24
C SER A 397 -21.00 -4.43 -3.90
N PRO A 398 -20.93 -5.25 -2.83
CA PRO A 398 -20.38 -4.82 -1.55
C PRO A 398 -18.88 -4.47 -1.62
N LEU A 399 -18.15 -4.98 -2.63
CA LEU A 399 -16.76 -4.61 -2.87
C LEU A 399 -16.60 -3.13 -3.26
N HIS A 400 -17.63 -2.55 -3.88
CA HIS A 400 -17.65 -1.15 -4.31
C HIS A 400 -18.23 -0.21 -3.24
N MET A 401 -18.53 -0.71 -2.05
CA MET A 401 -19.19 0.08 -1.00
C MET A 401 -18.26 1.17 -0.46
N VAL A 402 -18.74 2.42 -0.49
CA VAL A 402 -18.09 3.57 0.15
C VAL A 402 -18.74 3.84 1.52
N PRO A 403 -18.00 3.77 2.63
CA PRO A 403 -18.52 4.17 3.92
C PRO A 403 -18.49 5.70 4.07
N LEU A 404 -19.66 6.28 4.34
CA LEU A 404 -19.87 7.70 4.65
C LEU A 404 -20.55 7.83 6.03
N SER A 405 -20.74 9.05 6.51
CA SER A 405 -21.33 9.36 7.80
C SER A 405 -22.20 10.61 7.70
N GLN A 406 -23.34 10.62 8.38
CA GLN A 406 -24.18 11.82 8.48
C GLN A 406 -23.37 13.01 9.03
N ASN A 407 -23.65 14.22 8.54
CA ASN A 407 -23.00 15.47 8.96
C ASN A 407 -21.47 15.54 8.74
N ALA A 408 -20.92 14.64 7.92
CA ALA A 408 -19.55 14.73 7.45
C ALA A 408 -19.52 15.28 6.02
N SER A 409 -18.40 15.88 5.64
CA SER A 409 -18.12 16.29 4.27
C SER A 409 -17.07 15.38 3.68
N TYR A 410 -17.24 15.08 2.40
CA TYR A 410 -16.39 14.18 1.65
C TYR A 410 -15.96 14.79 0.33
N THR A 411 -14.77 14.43 -0.15
CA THR A 411 -14.28 14.78 -1.47
C THR A 411 -14.87 13.84 -2.51
N PHE A 412 -15.38 14.41 -3.60
CA PHE A 412 -15.76 13.73 -4.82
C PHE A 412 -14.83 14.16 -5.96
N SER A 413 -14.37 13.20 -6.75
CA SER A 413 -13.67 13.46 -8.01
C SER A 413 -14.23 12.62 -9.15
N ALA A 414 -14.23 13.18 -10.35
CA ALA A 414 -14.56 12.48 -11.58
C ALA A 414 -13.47 12.73 -12.63
N ASP A 415 -12.97 11.65 -13.22
CA ASP A 415 -12.07 11.66 -14.36
C ASP A 415 -12.89 11.47 -15.62
N VAL A 416 -12.92 12.47 -16.49
CA VAL A 416 -13.71 12.46 -17.73
C VAL A 416 -12.82 12.48 -18.96
N PHE A 417 -13.28 11.87 -20.05
CA PHE A 417 -12.57 11.82 -21.32
C PHE A 417 -12.40 13.20 -22.00
N ALA A 418 -11.26 13.83 -21.81
CA ALA A 418 -11.03 15.25 -22.15
C ALA A 418 -10.82 15.57 -23.64
N LEU A 419 -11.27 14.70 -24.56
CA LEU A 419 -11.33 15.04 -26.00
C LEU A 419 -12.34 16.16 -26.26
N ASN A 420 -13.45 16.14 -25.52
CA ASN A 420 -14.49 17.14 -25.56
C ASN A 420 -14.69 17.72 -24.15
N GLU A 421 -15.21 18.95 -24.06
CA GLU A 421 -15.67 19.47 -22.78
C GLU A 421 -16.86 18.64 -22.29
N GLN A 422 -16.86 18.29 -21.01
CA GLN A 422 -17.88 17.43 -20.45
C GLN A 422 -18.53 18.05 -19.23
N GLN A 423 -19.77 17.65 -18.99
CA GLN A 423 -20.48 17.89 -17.76
C GLN A 423 -20.54 16.61 -16.90
N ILE A 424 -20.67 16.81 -15.60
CA ILE A 424 -20.87 15.75 -14.62
C ILE A 424 -21.99 16.16 -13.66
N ALA A 425 -22.83 15.20 -13.29
CA ALA A 425 -23.71 15.33 -12.15
C ALA A 425 -23.58 14.08 -11.27
N ALA A 426 -23.68 14.25 -9.96
CA ALA A 426 -23.75 13.12 -9.04
C ALA A 426 -24.87 13.32 -8.02
N TYR A 427 -25.52 12.21 -7.66
CA TYR A 427 -26.69 12.15 -6.79
C TYR A 427 -26.50 11.06 -5.74
N ILE A 428 -27.05 11.24 -4.54
CA ILE A 428 -27.22 10.17 -3.55
C ILE A 428 -28.68 10.20 -3.11
N ASP A 429 -29.38 9.07 -3.24
CA ASP A 429 -30.74 8.87 -2.74
C ASP A 429 -30.69 8.83 -1.20
N PHE A 430 -30.65 10.01 -0.59
CA PHE A 430 -30.42 10.17 0.85
C PHE A 430 -31.63 9.73 1.65
N ASN A 431 -32.84 9.90 1.12
CA ASN A 431 -34.06 9.52 1.82
C ASN A 431 -34.47 8.05 1.59
N ASN A 432 -33.76 7.35 0.69
CA ASN A 432 -33.91 5.94 0.33
C ASN A 432 -35.31 5.60 -0.24
N ASP A 433 -35.93 6.53 -0.99
CA ASP A 433 -37.26 6.37 -1.58
C ASP A 433 -37.23 5.87 -3.03
N GLY A 434 -36.05 5.74 -3.63
CA GLY A 434 -35.85 5.28 -5.01
C GLY A 434 -35.92 6.39 -6.07
N ALA A 435 -36.18 7.64 -5.69
CA ALA A 435 -36.07 8.81 -6.53
C ALA A 435 -34.74 9.55 -6.30
N PHE A 436 -34.38 10.41 -7.25
CA PHE A 436 -33.26 11.34 -7.09
C PHE A 436 -33.80 12.77 -7.24
N ASP A 437 -33.98 13.46 -6.13
CA ASP A 437 -34.46 14.85 -6.07
C ASP A 437 -33.33 15.86 -6.30
N ASP A 438 -33.50 16.72 -7.30
CA ASP A 438 -32.46 17.68 -7.71
C ASP A 438 -32.11 18.73 -6.65
N ALA A 439 -33.03 19.04 -5.73
CA ALA A 439 -32.85 20.07 -4.71
C ALA A 439 -32.19 19.53 -3.44
N THR A 440 -32.41 18.26 -3.13
CA THR A 440 -31.97 17.65 -1.87
C THR A 440 -30.90 16.57 -2.04
N GLU A 441 -30.85 15.90 -3.19
CA GLU A 441 -30.04 14.69 -3.40
C GLU A 441 -28.96 14.84 -4.45
N ARG A 442 -28.99 15.92 -5.24
CA ARG A 442 -27.85 16.28 -6.12
C ARG A 442 -26.68 16.79 -5.30
N ILE A 443 -25.62 16.00 -5.23
CA ILE A 443 -24.39 16.34 -4.50
C ILE A 443 -23.41 17.14 -5.35
N VAL A 444 -23.46 17.00 -6.68
CA VAL A 444 -22.54 17.65 -7.62
C VAL A 444 -23.26 17.98 -8.94
N TYR A 445 -22.97 19.15 -9.48
CA TYR A 445 -23.18 19.48 -10.90
C TYR A 445 -22.05 20.41 -11.38
N GLN A 446 -21.41 20.05 -12.49
CA GLN A 446 -20.43 20.89 -13.17
C GLN A 446 -20.65 20.75 -14.67
N ASP A 447 -20.99 21.84 -15.35
CA ASP A 447 -21.27 21.83 -16.79
C ASP A 447 -20.00 21.78 -17.65
N ARG A 448 -18.99 22.59 -17.31
CA ARG A 448 -17.79 22.73 -18.14
C ARG A 448 -16.55 22.21 -17.44
N ILE A 449 -16.23 20.95 -17.68
CA ILE A 449 -14.92 20.36 -17.38
C ILE A 449 -14.12 20.43 -18.68
N ALA A 450 -13.20 21.41 -18.73
CA ALA A 450 -12.47 21.71 -19.95
C ALA A 450 -11.47 20.60 -20.33
N GLY A 451 -11.42 20.27 -21.62
CA GLY A 451 -10.41 19.39 -22.19
C GLY A 451 -9.06 20.09 -22.25
N GLY A 452 -8.19 19.89 -21.26
CA GLY A 452 -6.87 20.55 -21.15
C GLY A 452 -5.79 19.99 -22.08
N GLY A 453 -6.13 19.59 -23.31
CA GLY A 453 -5.22 18.92 -24.26
C GLY A 453 -4.72 17.55 -23.80
N ALA A 454 -5.46 16.90 -22.88
CA ALA A 454 -5.23 15.53 -22.41
C ALA A 454 -6.45 14.65 -22.75
N GLN A 455 -6.30 13.33 -22.72
CA GLN A 455 -7.43 12.38 -22.81
C GLN A 455 -8.21 12.31 -21.49
N VAL A 456 -7.67 12.80 -20.36
CA VAL A 456 -8.37 12.80 -19.07
C VAL A 456 -8.37 14.21 -18.47
N ALA A 457 -9.53 14.69 -18.03
CA ALA A 457 -9.67 15.85 -17.18
C ALA A 457 -10.29 15.43 -15.85
N ARG A 458 -9.71 15.88 -14.74
CA ARG A 458 -10.20 15.61 -13.40
C ARG A 458 -10.97 16.81 -12.87
N PHE A 459 -12.19 16.58 -12.42
CA PHE A 459 -12.95 17.51 -11.60
C PHE A 459 -12.94 17.02 -10.14
N THR A 460 -12.74 17.92 -9.19
CA THR A 460 -12.75 17.61 -7.75
C THR A 460 -13.55 18.66 -6.99
N THR A 461 -14.42 18.23 -6.08
CA THR A 461 -15.20 19.10 -5.19
C THR A 461 -15.49 18.40 -3.87
N SER A 462 -16.04 19.11 -2.89
CA SER A 462 -16.52 18.54 -1.63
C SER A 462 -18.04 18.57 -1.56
N PHE A 463 -18.66 17.54 -0.98
CA PHE A 463 -20.09 17.49 -0.71
C PHE A 463 -20.36 17.08 0.75
N PRO A 464 -21.41 17.63 1.40
CA PRO A 464 -21.86 17.17 2.71
C PRO A 464 -22.85 16.00 2.61
N VAL A 465 -22.81 15.08 3.57
CA VAL A 465 -23.91 14.13 3.81
C VAL A 465 -24.87 14.77 4.82
N PRO A 466 -26.15 14.96 4.46
CA PRO A 466 -27.10 15.65 5.32
C PRO A 466 -27.49 14.81 6.56
N SER A 467 -27.95 15.48 7.61
CA SER A 467 -28.43 14.84 8.84
C SER A 467 -29.67 13.97 8.65
N TYR A 468 -30.46 14.22 7.62
CA TYR A 468 -31.68 13.46 7.32
C TYR A 468 -31.42 12.20 6.48
N ALA A 469 -30.19 12.00 5.97
CA ALA A 469 -29.86 10.80 5.19
C ALA A 469 -30.15 9.54 5.99
N VAL A 470 -30.76 8.52 5.40
CA VAL A 470 -31.14 7.30 6.12
C VAL A 470 -29.89 6.60 6.66
N ALA A 471 -29.76 6.57 7.98
CA ALA A 471 -28.60 6.02 8.67
C ALA A 471 -28.55 4.50 8.66
N ASN A 472 -27.35 3.97 8.86
CA ASN A 472 -26.96 2.57 8.91
C ASN A 472 -27.50 1.74 7.73
N THR A 473 -27.58 2.38 6.56
CA THR A 473 -28.21 1.84 5.37
C THR A 473 -27.29 2.04 4.17
N VAL A 474 -27.26 1.06 3.26
CA VAL A 474 -26.63 1.21 1.94
C VAL A 474 -27.61 1.94 1.03
N LEU A 475 -27.21 3.11 0.56
CA LEU A 475 -27.94 3.97 -0.35
C LEU A 475 -27.32 3.93 -1.75
N ARG A 476 -28.07 4.36 -2.75
CA ARG A 476 -27.61 4.42 -4.14
C ARG A 476 -26.99 5.79 -4.40
N MET A 477 -25.74 5.80 -4.84
CA MET A 477 -25.13 6.95 -5.49
C MET A 477 -25.16 6.74 -7.00
N ARG A 478 -25.46 7.80 -7.76
CA ARG A 478 -25.39 7.81 -9.22
C ARG A 478 -24.47 8.92 -9.69
N VAL A 479 -23.64 8.62 -10.68
CA VAL A 479 -22.81 9.59 -11.38
C VAL A 479 -23.17 9.54 -12.86
N ILE A 480 -23.43 10.70 -13.44
CA ILE A 480 -23.81 10.85 -14.84
C ILE A 480 -22.80 11.78 -15.50
N ASN A 481 -22.30 11.35 -16.65
CA ASN A 481 -21.38 12.10 -17.47
C ASN A 481 -22.00 12.33 -18.86
N GLU A 482 -21.71 13.49 -19.46
CA GLU A 482 -22.25 13.90 -20.75
C GLU A 482 -21.38 15.00 -21.37
N LEU A 483 -21.53 15.30 -22.67
CA LEU A 483 -20.89 16.48 -23.29
C LEU A 483 -21.42 17.77 -22.68
N ALA A 484 -20.56 18.78 -22.53
CA ALA A 484 -20.91 20.07 -21.97
C ALA A 484 -21.93 20.83 -22.83
N SER A 485 -22.66 21.79 -22.24
CA SER A 485 -23.72 22.52 -22.94
C SER A 485 -23.23 23.43 -24.08
N ILE A 486 -21.91 23.63 -24.22
CA ILE A 486 -21.29 24.48 -25.25
C ILE A 486 -21.48 23.95 -26.69
N TYR A 487 -21.77 22.65 -26.87
CA TYR A 487 -21.89 22.04 -28.19
C TYR A 487 -23.20 22.36 -28.96
N GLY A 488 -23.98 23.35 -28.50
CA GLY A 488 -25.02 24.01 -29.30
C GLY A 488 -26.46 23.59 -28.97
N PRO A 489 -27.44 23.88 -29.85
CA PRO A 489 -28.87 23.89 -29.51
C PRO A 489 -29.52 22.51 -29.27
N TYR A 490 -28.80 21.42 -29.48
CA TYR A 490 -29.19 20.05 -29.09
C TYR A 490 -28.66 19.68 -27.68
N ALA A 491 -28.14 20.67 -26.93
CA ALA A 491 -27.39 20.56 -25.69
C ALA A 491 -28.01 19.57 -24.70
N PRO A 492 -27.36 18.42 -24.45
CA PRO A 492 -27.71 17.64 -23.29
C PRO A 492 -27.43 18.47 -22.03
N VAL A 493 -28.36 18.50 -21.08
CA VAL A 493 -28.16 19.09 -19.74
C VAL A 493 -28.61 18.04 -18.76
N ILE A 494 -27.72 17.65 -17.85
CA ILE A 494 -28.07 16.68 -16.81
C ILE A 494 -28.95 17.40 -15.78
N ASN A 495 -30.27 17.27 -15.95
CA ASN A 495 -31.30 17.95 -15.17
C ASN A 495 -32.08 17.03 -14.22
N SER A 496 -31.62 15.78 -14.07
CA SER A 496 -32.22 14.78 -13.20
C SER A 496 -31.23 13.63 -12.96
N GLY A 497 -31.32 12.97 -11.81
CA GLY A 497 -30.67 11.67 -11.59
C GLY A 497 -31.21 10.54 -12.49
N CYS A 498 -32.32 10.76 -13.20
CA CYS A 498 -32.86 9.83 -14.20
C CYS A 498 -32.54 10.22 -15.65
N TYR A 499 -31.60 11.15 -15.84
CA TYR A 499 -31.19 11.60 -17.17
C TYR A 499 -30.65 10.44 -18.02
N ASN A 500 -31.11 10.36 -19.28
CA ASN A 500 -30.62 9.40 -20.27
C ASN A 500 -29.53 10.06 -21.12
N PRO A 501 -28.25 9.66 -20.97
CA PRO A 501 -27.17 10.27 -21.73
C PRO A 501 -27.33 10.08 -23.24
N ILE A 502 -26.99 11.11 -24.01
CA ILE A 502 -26.94 11.07 -25.48
C ILE A 502 -25.54 10.64 -25.93
N TYR A 503 -24.49 11.26 -25.40
CA TYR A 503 -23.11 10.97 -25.78
C TYR A 503 -22.31 10.30 -24.66
N GLY A 504 -22.71 10.55 -23.40
CA GLY A 504 -22.04 10.02 -22.22
C GLY A 504 -22.67 8.76 -21.65
N GLN A 505 -22.50 8.59 -20.34
CA GLN A 505 -22.83 7.38 -19.60
C GLN A 505 -23.28 7.70 -18.18
N ALA A 506 -23.83 6.69 -17.51
CA ALA A 506 -24.18 6.76 -16.09
C ALA A 506 -23.65 5.55 -15.33
N GLU A 507 -23.29 5.74 -14.07
CA GLU A 507 -22.80 4.68 -13.20
C GLU A 507 -23.37 4.78 -11.80
N ASP A 508 -23.73 3.63 -11.23
CA ASP A 508 -24.31 3.53 -9.89
C ASP A 508 -23.37 2.83 -8.93
N PHE A 509 -23.25 3.34 -7.70
CA PHE A 509 -22.36 2.84 -6.66
C PHE A 509 -23.11 2.69 -5.32
N PRO A 510 -22.70 1.74 -4.45
CA PRO A 510 -23.25 1.63 -3.11
C PRO A 510 -22.52 2.58 -2.15
N VAL A 511 -23.27 3.39 -1.41
CA VAL A 511 -22.73 4.21 -0.32
C VAL A 511 -23.40 3.84 0.99
N PHE A 512 -22.63 3.46 2.00
CA PHE A 512 -23.18 3.17 3.33
C PHE A 512 -23.16 4.44 4.17
N ILE A 513 -24.32 4.89 4.67
CA ILE A 513 -24.40 6.05 5.55
C ILE A 513 -24.37 5.58 7.00
N ALA A 514 -23.25 5.75 7.70
CA ALA A 514 -23.22 5.53 9.15
C ALA A 514 -24.02 6.63 9.87
N GLY A 515 -24.88 6.22 10.79
CA GLY A 515 -25.55 7.17 11.69
C GLY A 515 -24.54 7.83 12.62
N VAL A 516 -24.74 9.12 12.93
CA VAL A 516 -23.93 9.77 13.96
C VAL A 516 -24.23 9.18 15.33
N LEU A 517 -23.29 8.41 15.88
CA LEU A 517 -23.17 8.28 17.33
C LEU A 517 -22.63 9.61 17.89
N PRO A 518 -22.97 9.97 19.15
CA PRO A 518 -22.64 11.28 19.66
C PRO A 518 -21.12 11.56 19.67
N ALA A 519 -20.76 12.70 19.05
CA ALA A 519 -19.43 13.25 18.74
C ALA A 519 -18.56 12.48 17.74
N SER A 520 -18.35 13.10 16.57
CA SER A 520 -17.26 12.76 15.66
C SER A 520 -15.99 13.50 16.07
N TRP A 521 -15.02 12.72 16.54
CA TRP A 521 -13.66 13.19 16.81
C TRP A 521 -13.02 13.65 15.50
N LYS A 522 -12.53 14.89 15.45
CA LYS A 522 -11.72 15.38 14.31
C LYS A 522 -10.31 14.81 14.38
N TYR A 523 -9.74 14.79 15.58
CA TYR A 523 -8.51 14.06 15.89
C TYR A 523 -8.36 13.90 17.40
N PHE A 524 -7.61 12.87 17.79
CA PHE A 524 -6.97 12.76 19.09
C PHE A 524 -5.51 12.40 18.86
N LYS A 525 -4.59 13.18 19.44
CA LYS A 525 -3.16 13.01 19.29
C LYS A 525 -2.46 13.28 20.61
N GLY A 526 -1.24 12.81 20.72
CA GLY A 526 -0.40 13.03 21.89
C GLY A 526 1.03 13.22 21.42
N ARG A 527 1.79 14.05 22.13
CA ARG A 527 3.22 14.21 21.89
C ARG A 527 3.95 14.28 23.22
N LYS A 528 5.20 13.83 23.24
CA LYS A 528 6.08 14.05 24.37
C LYS A 528 6.46 15.53 24.47
N ASN A 529 6.49 16.06 25.67
CA ASN A 529 6.93 17.41 25.98
C ASN A 529 7.84 17.35 27.22
N GLY A 530 9.13 17.07 27.04
CA GLY A 530 10.03 16.80 28.18
C GLY A 530 9.71 15.47 28.86
N THR A 531 9.39 15.49 30.16
CA THR A 531 9.03 14.29 30.96
C THR A 531 7.52 14.01 30.98
N GLU A 532 6.70 14.86 30.37
CA GLU A 532 5.25 14.68 30.27
C GLU A 532 4.80 14.28 28.85
N VAL A 533 3.60 13.72 28.76
CA VAL A 533 2.88 13.51 27.50
C VAL A 533 1.76 14.54 27.39
N LEU A 534 1.83 15.43 26.41
CA LEU A 534 0.77 16.38 26.12
C LEU A 534 -0.22 15.76 25.13
N LEU A 535 -1.43 15.48 25.62
CA LEU A 535 -2.56 15.00 24.83
C LEU A 535 -3.36 16.18 24.28
N GLN A 536 -3.80 16.10 23.03
CA GLN A 536 -4.57 17.15 22.35
C GLN A 536 -5.65 16.53 21.47
N TRP A 537 -6.87 17.07 21.51
CA TRP A 537 -7.95 16.61 20.64
C TRP A 537 -8.82 17.74 20.12
N SER A 538 -9.53 17.43 19.05
CA SER A 538 -10.55 18.28 18.48
C SER A 538 -11.80 17.49 18.14
N VAL A 539 -12.95 18.13 18.31
CA VAL A 539 -14.28 17.58 17.97
C VAL A 539 -14.85 18.34 16.76
N ALA A 540 -15.55 17.63 15.88
CA ALA A 540 -16.10 18.23 14.65
C ALA A 540 -17.19 19.27 14.96
N THR A 541 -18.02 19.00 15.96
CA THR A 541 -19.09 19.89 16.44
C THR A 541 -18.86 20.23 17.92
N SER A 542 -19.22 21.45 18.33
CA SER A 542 -19.13 21.84 19.74
C SER A 542 -20.14 21.04 20.56
N VAL A 543 -19.65 20.25 21.51
CA VAL A 543 -20.45 19.36 22.36
C VAL A 543 -20.75 20.04 23.70
N LYS A 544 -21.76 20.91 23.72
CA LYS A 544 -22.19 21.57 24.97
C LYS A 544 -22.60 20.52 26.02
N ASN A 545 -22.30 20.76 27.29
CA ASN A 545 -22.67 19.90 28.43
C ASN A 545 -22.10 18.46 28.41
N SER A 546 -20.96 18.25 27.76
CA SER A 546 -20.25 16.96 27.74
C SER A 546 -18.96 17.03 28.56
N ARG A 547 -18.37 15.89 28.91
CA ARG A 547 -17.04 15.79 29.53
C ARG A 547 -16.16 14.78 28.79
N PHE A 548 -14.85 14.97 28.86
CA PHE A 548 -13.86 14.05 28.34
C PHE A 548 -13.09 13.42 29.49
N ASP A 549 -13.26 12.12 29.70
CA ASP A 549 -12.45 11.35 30.62
C ASP A 549 -11.21 10.85 29.86
N VAL A 550 -10.03 11.27 30.32
CA VAL A 550 -8.74 10.89 29.74
C VAL A 550 -8.32 9.57 30.37
N GLU A 551 -8.14 8.55 29.54
CA GLU A 551 -7.79 7.21 29.98
C GLU A 551 -6.43 6.78 29.44
N ARG A 552 -5.64 6.13 30.29
CA ARG A 552 -4.29 5.63 30.00
C ARG A 552 -4.18 4.15 30.31
N SER A 553 -3.51 3.41 29.44
CA SER A 553 -3.20 2.00 29.59
C SER A 553 -1.70 1.75 29.34
N VAL A 554 -1.18 0.69 29.94
CA VAL A 554 0.20 0.19 29.74
C VAL A 554 0.25 -1.09 28.92
N ASP A 555 -0.91 -1.70 28.63
CA ASP A 555 -1.05 -2.98 27.94
C ASP A 555 -2.03 -2.92 26.75
N GLY A 556 -2.58 -1.73 26.47
CA GLY A 556 -3.56 -1.49 25.41
C GLY A 556 -4.96 -2.05 25.66
N SER A 557 -5.19 -2.74 26.78
CA SER A 557 -6.43 -3.46 27.09
C SER A 557 -7.11 -2.97 28.37
N SER A 558 -6.34 -2.68 29.42
CA SER A 558 -6.81 -2.20 30.72
C SER A 558 -6.53 -0.71 30.86
N TYR A 559 -7.58 0.11 30.91
CA TYR A 559 -7.48 1.57 30.91
C TYR A 559 -7.83 2.16 32.28
N LEU A 560 -6.93 2.99 32.81
CA LEU A 560 -7.13 3.79 34.00
C LEU A 560 -7.51 5.21 33.60
N LYS A 561 -8.58 5.75 34.20
CA LYS A 561 -8.91 7.18 34.08
C LYS A 561 -7.88 8.01 34.83
N ILE A 562 -7.14 8.85 34.11
CA ILE A 562 -6.08 9.71 34.64
C ILE A 562 -6.49 11.17 34.78
N GLY A 563 -7.61 11.59 34.17
CA GLY A 563 -8.13 12.95 34.29
C GLY A 563 -9.50 13.14 33.65
N THR A 564 -10.08 14.32 33.86
CA THR A 564 -11.32 14.76 33.19
C THR A 564 -11.18 16.20 32.73
N VAL A 565 -11.61 16.48 31.50
CA VAL A 565 -11.70 17.82 30.93
C VAL A 565 -13.16 18.12 30.57
N GLN A 566 -13.70 19.23 31.09
CA GLN A 566 -15.08 19.63 30.79
C GLN A 566 -15.16 20.27 29.40
N ALA A 567 -16.17 19.91 28.61
CA ALA A 567 -16.42 20.56 27.33
C ALA A 567 -17.04 21.94 27.55
N ALA A 568 -16.61 22.92 26.75
CA ALA A 568 -17.08 24.30 26.84
C ALA A 568 -17.76 24.73 25.52
N GLU A 569 -18.70 25.66 25.64
CA GLU A 569 -19.42 26.21 24.50
C GLU A 569 -18.46 26.93 23.54
N ASN A 570 -18.63 26.70 22.23
CA ASN A 570 -17.74 27.19 21.16
C ASN A 570 -16.26 26.77 21.25
N VAL A 571 -15.90 25.84 22.15
CA VAL A 571 -14.55 25.28 22.23
C VAL A 571 -14.52 23.94 21.50
N ARG A 572 -13.62 23.85 20.52
CA ARG A 572 -13.41 22.64 19.69
C ARG A 572 -12.02 22.05 19.83
N LEU A 573 -11.17 22.65 20.66
CA LEU A 573 -9.77 22.26 20.87
C LEU A 573 -9.52 22.11 22.36
N TYR A 574 -8.98 20.96 22.73
CA TYR A 574 -8.75 20.58 24.11
C TYR A 574 -7.36 19.97 24.25
N ASN A 575 -6.80 20.03 25.46
CA ASN A 575 -5.54 19.39 25.79
C ASN A 575 -5.51 18.89 27.23
N TYR A 576 -4.63 17.94 27.50
CA TYR A 576 -4.39 17.38 28.82
C TYR A 576 -2.92 16.96 28.97
N PRO A 577 -2.15 17.55 29.91
CA PRO A 577 -0.79 17.12 30.19
C PRO A 577 -0.77 15.93 31.17
N ASP A 578 -0.16 14.82 30.77
CA ASP A 578 0.12 13.68 31.64
C ASP A 578 1.57 13.69 32.11
N GLN A 579 1.78 14.17 33.34
CA GLN A 579 3.10 14.31 33.97
C GLN A 579 3.65 12.99 34.53
N ASN A 580 2.84 11.93 34.57
CA ASN A 580 3.21 10.64 35.17
C ASN A 580 3.49 9.55 34.13
N ALA A 581 3.70 9.94 32.87
CA ALA A 581 3.93 9.05 31.75
C ALA A 581 5.42 8.65 31.63
N LEU A 582 5.91 7.89 32.63
CA LEU A 582 7.35 7.56 32.78
C LEU A 582 7.77 6.22 32.13
N LEU A 583 6.85 5.36 31.70
CA LEU A 583 7.15 4.07 31.05
C LEU A 583 7.44 4.20 29.54
N PRO A 584 8.13 3.22 28.93
CA PRO A 584 8.53 3.26 27.52
C PRO A 584 7.36 3.34 26.52
N VAL A 585 6.18 2.84 26.88
CA VAL A 585 4.99 2.87 26.01
C VAL A 585 3.76 3.12 26.87
N TYR A 586 2.88 4.00 26.39
CA TYR A 586 1.51 4.15 26.90
C TYR A 586 0.51 4.20 25.76
N TYR A 587 -0.68 3.70 26.05
CA TYR A 587 -1.86 3.80 25.21
C TYR A 587 -2.80 4.81 25.84
N TYR A 588 -3.32 5.74 25.06
CA TYR A 588 -4.29 6.71 25.53
C TYR A 588 -5.55 6.63 24.70
N ARG A 589 -6.69 6.87 25.35
CA ARG A 589 -7.97 7.12 24.69
C ARG A 589 -8.76 8.14 25.49
N LEU A 590 -9.73 8.76 24.84
CA LEU A 590 -10.70 9.63 25.49
C LEU A 590 -12.04 8.91 25.55
N LYS A 591 -12.74 9.09 26.67
CA LYS A 591 -14.14 8.74 26.81
C LYS A 591 -14.93 10.04 26.93
N GLN A 592 -15.63 10.43 25.88
CA GLN A 592 -16.63 11.48 25.99
C GLN A 592 -17.85 10.94 26.72
N THR A 593 -18.45 11.74 27.60
CA THR A 593 -19.77 11.48 28.19
C THR A 593 -20.64 12.70 28.00
N ASP A 594 -21.80 12.50 27.37
CA ASP A 594 -22.73 13.58 27.02
C ASP A 594 -23.69 13.90 28.15
N ALA A 595 -24.47 14.98 27.98
CA ALA A 595 -25.48 15.43 28.94
C ALA A 595 -26.57 14.38 29.23
N ASN A 596 -26.81 13.46 28.29
CA ASN A 596 -27.75 12.35 28.44
C ASN A 596 -27.12 11.10 29.08
N GLY A 597 -25.84 11.16 29.47
CA GLY A 597 -25.10 10.06 30.09
C GLY A 597 -24.52 9.02 29.11
N GLN A 598 -24.77 9.15 27.80
CA GLN A 598 -24.16 8.28 26.80
C GLN A 598 -22.66 8.55 26.69
N SER A 599 -21.89 7.51 26.45
CA SER A 599 -20.43 7.62 26.31
C SER A 599 -19.94 7.13 24.96
N THR A 600 -18.99 7.86 24.37
CA THR A 600 -18.28 7.48 23.15
C THR A 600 -16.78 7.57 23.36
N TYR A 601 -16.03 6.68 22.71
CA TYR A 601 -14.57 6.62 22.83
C TYR A 601 -13.90 7.19 21.59
N SER A 602 -12.74 7.81 21.77
CA SER A 602 -11.84 8.14 20.66
C SER A 602 -11.14 6.88 20.13
N SER A 603 -10.43 7.02 19.01
CA SER A 603 -9.35 6.09 18.69
C SER A 603 -8.32 6.04 19.83
N THR A 604 -7.65 4.89 19.96
CA THR A 604 -6.53 4.75 20.89
C THR A 604 -5.26 5.23 20.20
N ILE A 605 -4.49 6.07 20.87
CA ILE A 605 -3.16 6.51 20.41
C ILE A 605 -2.07 5.87 21.26
N ILE A 606 -0.94 5.58 20.65
CA ILE A 606 0.22 4.99 21.32
C ILE A 606 1.31 6.06 21.39
N ILE A 607 1.87 6.26 22.58
CA ILE A 607 3.02 7.15 22.80
C ILE A 607 4.19 6.28 23.25
N ARG A 608 5.22 6.24 22.40
CA ARG A 608 6.50 5.59 22.70
C ARG A 608 7.46 6.64 23.24
N ASN A 609 8.06 6.36 24.38
CA ASN A 609 9.06 7.21 25.03
C ASN A 609 10.45 6.82 24.49
N ASP A 610 10.78 7.30 23.29
CA ASP A 610 11.98 6.92 22.51
C ASP A 610 13.29 7.53 23.02
N GLN A 611 13.48 7.61 24.33
CA GLN A 611 14.73 8.10 24.93
C GLN A 611 15.19 7.14 26.02
N LEU A 612 15.82 6.02 25.65
CA LEU A 612 16.83 5.38 26.47
C LEU A 612 17.89 4.72 25.56
N THR A 613 18.98 5.46 25.33
CA THR A 613 20.29 4.91 25.04
C THR A 613 20.75 4.08 26.26
N GLU A 614 21.17 2.83 26.04
CA GLU A 614 21.45 1.79 27.06
C GLU A 614 20.34 1.59 28.10
N ASP A 615 19.58 0.49 27.96
CA ASP A 615 18.46 0.11 28.83
C ASP A 615 18.83 0.07 30.35
N GLN A 616 18.68 1.19 31.06
CA GLN A 616 18.97 1.31 32.50
C GLN A 616 17.81 0.86 33.40
N SER A 617 16.68 0.43 32.81
CA SER A 617 15.45 0.09 33.54
C SER A 617 15.62 -1.08 34.51
N VAL A 618 16.61 -1.95 34.25
CA VAL A 618 16.98 -3.10 35.08
C VAL A 618 18.47 -3.05 35.41
N ARG A 619 18.78 -2.78 36.68
CA ARG A 619 20.13 -2.92 37.23
C ARG A 619 20.27 -4.33 37.80
N VAL A 620 21.38 -4.99 37.48
CA VAL A 620 21.66 -6.35 37.95
C VAL A 620 23.07 -6.42 38.52
N THR A 621 23.24 -7.16 39.60
CA THR A 621 24.56 -7.49 40.12
C THR A 621 25.30 -8.35 39.11
N ASN A 622 26.40 -7.81 38.60
CA ASN A 622 27.27 -8.48 37.64
C ASN A 622 28.72 -8.03 37.94
N PRO A 623 29.67 -8.95 38.18
CA PRO A 623 29.53 -10.41 38.27
C PRO A 623 28.71 -10.91 39.46
N PHE A 624 28.24 -12.16 39.40
CA PHE A 624 27.44 -12.81 40.45
C PHE A 624 28.04 -14.15 40.89
N SER A 625 27.72 -14.60 42.12
CA SER A 625 28.11 -15.92 42.64
C SER A 625 26.87 -16.80 42.84
N ASP A 626 26.39 -17.01 44.07
CA ASP A 626 25.20 -17.82 44.33
C ASP A 626 23.89 -17.02 44.38
N ARG A 627 23.99 -15.70 44.17
CA ARG A 627 22.85 -14.79 44.21
C ARG A 627 22.96 -13.73 43.12
N ILE A 628 21.83 -13.35 42.55
CA ILE A 628 21.67 -12.23 41.63
C ILE A 628 20.75 -11.22 42.31
N ASP A 629 21.25 -10.03 42.61
CA ASP A 629 20.41 -8.92 43.06
C ASP A 629 20.01 -8.07 41.85
N LEU A 630 18.72 -7.77 41.75
CA LEU A 630 18.12 -7.04 40.63
C LEU A 630 17.31 -5.87 41.20
N SER A 631 17.51 -4.69 40.62
CA SER A 631 16.81 -3.47 40.99
C SER A 631 16.21 -2.86 39.74
N LEU A 632 14.91 -2.60 39.81
CA LEU A 632 14.16 -1.93 38.76
C LEU A 632 14.17 -0.44 39.03
N GLU A 633 14.30 0.37 37.99
CA GLU A 633 14.24 1.83 38.12
C GLU A 633 12.86 2.29 38.65
N HIS A 634 11.81 1.56 38.26
CA HIS A 634 10.42 1.77 38.69
C HIS A 634 9.72 0.44 39.05
N SER A 635 8.66 0.51 39.85
CA SER A 635 7.80 -0.64 40.18
C SER A 635 6.76 -0.86 39.08
N TYR A 636 6.62 -2.10 38.58
CA TYR A 636 5.60 -2.44 37.57
C TYR A 636 4.32 -2.94 38.24
N LEU A 637 3.15 -2.49 37.78
CA LEU A 637 1.85 -2.89 38.37
C LEU A 637 1.36 -4.28 37.93
N SER A 638 2.07 -4.91 36.99
CA SER A 638 1.79 -6.27 36.50
C SER A 638 2.83 -7.26 37.01
N PRO A 639 2.47 -8.55 37.20
CA PRO A 639 3.45 -9.60 37.48
C PRO A 639 4.51 -9.66 36.38
N SER A 640 5.76 -9.90 36.77
CA SER A 640 6.88 -9.99 35.85
C SER A 640 7.53 -11.37 35.88
N THR A 641 8.36 -11.67 34.88
CA THR A 641 9.08 -12.95 34.80
C THR A 641 10.57 -12.71 34.64
N ILE A 642 11.37 -13.54 35.31
CA ILE A 642 12.82 -13.60 35.13
C ILE A 642 13.19 -14.97 34.58
N ASP A 643 13.95 -14.97 33.50
CA ASP A 643 14.38 -16.13 32.72
C ASP A 643 15.91 -16.10 32.62
N LEU A 644 16.59 -17.02 33.32
CA LEU A 644 18.04 -17.18 33.26
C LEU A 644 18.37 -18.26 32.24
N MET A 645 19.25 -17.97 31.29
CA MET A 645 19.61 -18.84 30.17
C MET A 645 21.13 -18.94 30.02
N ASP A 646 21.61 -20.07 29.50
CA ASP A 646 22.98 -20.17 28.97
C ASP A 646 23.10 -19.59 27.55
N LEU A 647 24.31 -19.51 27.00
CA LEU A 647 24.58 -18.94 25.67
C LEU A 647 23.97 -19.73 24.51
N ASN A 648 23.58 -20.99 24.73
CA ASN A 648 22.89 -21.81 23.73
C ASN A 648 21.36 -21.62 23.81
N GLY A 649 20.88 -20.69 24.64
CA GLY A 649 19.46 -20.40 24.84
C GLY A 649 18.74 -21.41 25.73
N ARG A 650 19.45 -22.34 26.38
CA ARG A 650 18.82 -23.29 27.31
C ARG A 650 18.47 -22.56 28.60
N ARG A 651 17.18 -22.60 28.95
CA ARG A 651 16.62 -22.03 30.19
C ARG A 651 17.09 -22.82 31.42
N LEU A 652 17.71 -22.11 32.36
CA LEU A 652 18.23 -22.62 33.62
C LEU A 652 17.32 -22.28 34.81
N LEU A 653 16.59 -21.16 34.74
CA LEU A 653 15.64 -20.73 35.76
C LEU A 653 14.52 -19.92 35.11
N LEU A 654 13.27 -20.15 35.54
CA LEU A 654 12.16 -19.24 35.31
C LEU A 654 11.50 -18.92 36.65
N LYS A 655 11.37 -17.63 36.97
CA LYS A 655 10.74 -17.17 38.20
C LYS A 655 9.70 -16.11 37.90
N GLN A 656 8.46 -16.34 38.33
CA GLN A 656 7.41 -15.31 38.33
C GLN A 656 7.54 -14.42 39.56
N LEU A 657 7.21 -13.15 39.37
CA LEU A 657 7.40 -12.10 40.35
C LEU A 657 6.08 -11.34 40.56
N PRO A 658 5.71 -11.05 41.81
CA PRO A 658 4.53 -10.24 42.11
C PRO A 658 4.66 -8.82 41.55
N ALA A 659 3.50 -8.19 41.31
CA ALA A 659 3.43 -6.78 40.98
C ALA A 659 4.04 -5.88 42.08
N SER A 660 4.43 -4.68 41.68
CA SER A 660 4.91 -3.56 42.48
C SER A 660 6.28 -3.74 43.17
N GLN A 661 6.99 -4.84 42.93
CA GLN A 661 8.29 -5.10 43.52
C GLN A 661 9.43 -4.36 42.79
N LYS A 662 10.20 -3.53 43.50
CA LYS A 662 11.31 -2.73 42.93
C LYS A 662 12.69 -3.40 43.07
N ASN A 663 12.92 -4.08 44.18
CA ASN A 663 14.20 -4.72 44.50
C ASN A 663 14.01 -6.21 44.74
N MET A 664 14.95 -7.00 44.24
CA MET A 664 14.79 -8.43 44.09
C MET A 664 16.09 -9.16 44.36
N ARG A 665 15.98 -10.31 45.01
CA ARG A 665 17.10 -11.22 45.25
C ARG A 665 16.73 -12.61 44.74
N ILE A 666 17.58 -13.16 43.89
CA ILE A 666 17.40 -14.48 43.29
C ILE A 666 18.56 -15.36 43.73
N ASN A 667 18.26 -16.41 44.50
CA ASN A 667 19.24 -17.40 44.90
C ASN A 667 19.36 -18.48 43.81
N VAL A 668 20.57 -18.63 43.27
CA VAL A 668 20.92 -19.56 42.19
C VAL A 668 21.93 -20.62 42.64
N GLY A 669 22.35 -20.64 43.91
CA GLY A 669 23.37 -21.58 44.41
C GLY A 669 23.00 -23.06 44.25
N HIS A 670 21.70 -23.38 44.30
CA HIS A 670 21.20 -24.74 44.07
C HIS A 670 21.38 -25.23 42.61
N LEU A 671 21.55 -24.32 41.65
CA LEU A 671 21.72 -24.66 40.23
C LEU A 671 23.14 -25.11 39.88
N ARG A 672 24.12 -24.94 40.79
CA ARG A 672 25.53 -25.34 40.61
C ARG A 672 26.10 -24.91 39.25
N LEU A 673 25.86 -23.64 38.88
CA LEU A 673 26.29 -23.07 37.60
C LEU A 673 27.82 -23.01 37.51
N ALA A 674 28.38 -23.44 36.38
CA ALA A 674 29.80 -23.28 36.10
C ALA A 674 30.16 -21.79 35.91
N PRO A 675 31.39 -21.36 36.26
CA PRO A 675 31.86 -20.02 35.92
C PRO A 675 31.74 -19.74 34.42
N GLY A 676 31.21 -18.58 34.04
CA GLY A 676 30.91 -18.29 32.64
C GLY A 676 29.87 -17.20 32.43
N VAL A 677 29.50 -16.99 31.16
CA VAL A 677 28.52 -15.96 30.75
C VAL A 677 27.12 -16.56 30.67
N TYR A 678 26.15 -15.84 31.21
CA TYR A 678 24.74 -16.17 31.19
C TYR A 678 23.89 -14.98 30.73
N MET A 679 22.68 -15.26 30.27
CA MET A 679 21.71 -14.26 29.83
C MET A 679 20.54 -14.22 30.81
N LEU A 680 20.29 -13.06 31.41
CA LEU A 680 19.15 -12.82 32.28
C LEU A 680 18.13 -11.98 31.54
N LYS A 681 16.94 -12.54 31.31
CA LYS A 681 15.85 -11.86 30.64
C LYS A 681 14.73 -11.53 31.62
N PHE A 682 14.39 -10.25 31.72
CA PHE A 682 13.27 -9.73 32.48
C PHE A 682 12.12 -9.40 31.52
N ARG A 683 10.91 -9.86 31.82
CA ARG A 683 9.71 -9.58 31.01
C ARG A 683 8.55 -9.06 31.85
N VAL A 684 7.88 -8.02 31.36
CA VAL A 684 6.61 -7.51 31.91
C VAL A 684 5.78 -6.86 30.79
N GLY A 685 4.62 -7.43 30.47
CA GLY A 685 3.89 -7.06 29.25
C GLY A 685 4.75 -7.24 27.99
N GLU A 686 4.83 -6.22 27.14
CA GLU A 686 5.73 -6.21 25.96
C GLU A 686 7.19 -5.82 26.29
N VAL A 687 7.46 -5.33 27.51
CA VAL A 687 8.82 -4.95 27.92
C VAL A 687 9.67 -6.21 28.08
N ASN A 688 10.73 -6.30 27.29
CA ASN A 688 11.68 -7.41 27.30
C ASN A 688 13.11 -6.86 27.45
N VAL A 689 13.67 -6.96 28.65
CA VAL A 689 15.04 -6.52 28.94
C VAL A 689 15.94 -7.74 29.04
N THR A 690 17.08 -7.73 28.33
CA THR A 690 18.05 -8.83 28.39
C THR A 690 19.41 -8.30 28.84
N LYS A 691 19.95 -8.87 29.93
CA LYS A 691 21.25 -8.53 30.49
C LYS A 691 22.20 -9.72 30.40
N LYS A 692 23.39 -9.46 29.84
CA LYS A 692 24.52 -10.39 29.92
C LYS A 692 25.14 -10.28 31.32
N ILE A 693 25.23 -11.39 32.03
CA ILE A 693 25.80 -11.47 33.38
C ILE A 693 26.86 -12.57 33.47
N ILE A 694 27.84 -12.40 34.37
CA ILE A 694 29.02 -13.27 34.49
C ILE A 694 28.98 -13.97 35.86
N LYS A 695 28.99 -15.30 35.86
CA LYS A 695 29.16 -16.14 37.05
C LYS A 695 30.65 -16.26 37.35
N GLN A 696 31.05 -15.88 38.57
CA GLN A 696 32.39 -16.15 39.11
C GLN A 696 32.49 -17.54 39.74
#